data_AF-A0A2A4G785-F1
#
_entry.id   AF-A0A2A4G785-F1
#
_cell.length_a   1.000
_cell.length_b   1.000
_cell.length_c   1.000
_cell.angle_alpha   90.00
_cell.angle_beta   90.00
_cell.angle_gamma   90.00
#
_symmetry.space_group_name_H-M   'P 1'
#
loop_
_entity.id
_entity.type
_entity.pdbx_description
1 polymer ?
#
loop_
_entity_poly.entity_id
_entity_poly.type
_entity_poly.pdbx_seq_one_letter_code
_entity_poly.pdbx_strand_id
1 'polypeptide(L)'
;MDQDSDDDTVPDNNEGNDFNFDGQPDQTYTGTDTDGDGLDDGYEGSDVNDGFDVNDEIDDPANDLPDTDGIEDVNYRDLDDDGDGIDTENEDDNGNGDPTDDDTDDDGTPDYLDPTDDTDTDDDGVPDHTDIDDDNDGILDTVEDPNNDGDNDPLTDPLDSDGDGIPNHRDIDSDNDGIPDNVEGQPTQGYIPPTGNDADNDGLDDAYEGTGDEGVTPEDTDGDTTPDYIDQDSDDDTVPDNNEGNDFNFDGQPDQTYTGTDTDSDGLDDGYEGSDVDDGFDVNDEIDDPANDLPDTDGTEDVNYRDLDDDGDGIDTEDEDDNGNGDPTDDDTDDDGTPDYLDPTDDTDTDDDGVPDHTDIDDDNDGILDTVEDPNNDGDNDPLTDPLDSDGNGIPNHRDIDSDNDGIPDNVEGQPTQGYIPPTGNDADNDGLDDAYEGAGDEGITPEDTDGDTTPDYLDQDSDDDTVPDNNEGNDFNFDGQPDQTYTGTDTDGDGLDDGYEGSDVNDGFDVNDEIDDPANDLPDTDGTEDVNYRDLDDDGDGIDTEDEDDNGNGDPTDDDTDDDGTPDYLDPTDDTDTDDDGVPDHTDIDDDNDGILDTVEDPNNDGDNDPLTDPLDSDGNGIPNHRDIDSDNDGIPDNVEGQPTQGYIPPTGNDADNDGLDDAYEGAGDEGITPEDTDGDTTPDYLDQDSDDDTVPDNNEGNDFNFDGQPDQTYSGTDTDGDGLDDGYEGSDVNDGFDVNDEIDDPANDLPDTDGTEDVNYRDLDDDGDGIDTENEDDNGNGDPTDDDTDDDGTPDYLDPTDDSISGDLLVFEFVTPNGDGINDFLFIRGVEQYPDNNLRIYNRWGIEVYNGKGYNNVNNVFDGRSRGRSTVKVKEYLPSGVYYYIFDYVKEDKSITLNGYFYTSK
;
A
#
# COMPACT_ATOMS: atom_id res chain seq x y z
N MET A 1 46.40 -83.32 -9.88
CA MET A 1 47.28 -82.22 -10.32
C MET A 1 46.36 -81.03 -10.30
N ASP A 2 46.23 -80.43 -9.12
CA ASP A 2 45.47 -79.23 -8.71
C ASP A 2 44.70 -78.58 -9.87
N GLN A 3 43.58 -79.20 -10.24
CA GLN A 3 42.63 -78.68 -11.21
C GLN A 3 41.28 -78.92 -10.57
N ASP A 4 40.78 -77.92 -9.87
CA ASP A 4 39.36 -77.71 -9.60
C ASP A 4 38.56 -77.97 -10.90
N SER A 5 37.52 -78.82 -10.82
CA SER A 5 36.90 -79.47 -11.98
C SER A 5 35.44 -79.10 -12.24
N ASP A 6 34.77 -78.64 -11.21
CA ASP A 6 33.51 -77.87 -11.06
C ASP A 6 33.70 -76.37 -11.24
N ASP A 7 34.89 -75.83 -10.97
CA ASP A 7 35.25 -74.39 -10.97
C ASP A 7 34.75 -73.65 -9.70
N ASP A 8 34.62 -74.34 -8.56
CA ASP A 8 34.08 -73.86 -7.27
C ASP A 8 35.12 -73.23 -6.33
N THR A 9 36.36 -73.10 -6.80
CA THR A 9 37.55 -72.59 -6.08
C THR A 9 38.24 -73.57 -5.11
N VAL A 10 37.58 -74.67 -4.73
CA VAL A 10 38.18 -75.71 -3.89
C VAL A 10 39.04 -76.65 -4.75
N PRO A 11 40.29 -76.94 -4.34
CA PRO A 11 41.13 -77.80 -5.18
C PRO A 11 40.66 -79.26 -5.07
N ASP A 12 40.17 -79.88 -6.16
CA ASP A 12 39.92 -81.32 -6.47
C ASP A 12 40.47 -82.42 -5.52
N ASN A 13 41.66 -82.18 -4.96
CA ASN A 13 42.36 -83.06 -4.04
C ASN A 13 41.90 -82.91 -2.57
N ASN A 14 41.38 -81.74 -2.20
CA ASN A 14 40.74 -81.46 -0.93
C ASN A 14 39.39 -82.19 -0.91
N GLU A 15 38.49 -81.99 -1.87
CA GLU A 15 37.19 -82.66 -1.82
C GLU A 15 37.28 -84.13 -2.26
N GLY A 16 38.04 -84.43 -3.31
CA GLY A 16 38.13 -85.81 -3.85
C GLY A 16 38.89 -86.80 -2.97
N ASN A 17 39.50 -86.35 -1.87
CA ASN A 17 40.33 -87.18 -0.98
C ASN A 17 40.30 -86.73 0.49
N ASP A 18 39.27 -85.99 0.90
CA ASP A 18 38.90 -85.80 2.29
C ASP A 18 37.79 -86.79 2.67
N PHE A 19 38.15 -87.91 3.31
CA PHE A 19 37.18 -88.93 3.70
C PHE A 19 36.62 -88.71 5.11
N ASN A 20 37.05 -87.66 5.79
CA ASN A 20 36.65 -87.34 7.16
C ASN A 20 36.00 -85.97 7.28
N PHE A 21 35.84 -85.26 6.16
CA PHE A 21 35.14 -83.99 6.02
C PHE A 21 35.71 -82.96 7.00
N ASP A 22 37.04 -82.80 7.02
CA ASP A 22 37.74 -81.79 7.84
C ASP A 22 38.44 -80.72 6.98
N GLY A 23 38.00 -80.56 5.73
CA GLY A 23 38.54 -79.61 4.75
C GLY A 23 39.94 -79.93 4.26
N GLN A 24 40.52 -81.07 4.64
CA GLN A 24 41.93 -81.38 4.38
C GLN A 24 42.12 -82.73 3.69
N PRO A 25 43.04 -82.81 2.70
CA PRO A 25 43.27 -84.05 1.98
C PRO A 25 43.91 -85.10 2.89
N ASP A 26 43.19 -86.20 3.06
CA ASP A 26 43.48 -87.32 3.96
C ASP A 26 44.71 -88.13 3.47
N GLN A 27 45.00 -88.04 2.17
CA GLN A 27 46.22 -88.55 1.51
C GLN A 27 47.02 -87.45 0.80
N THR A 28 48.36 -87.60 0.74
CA THR A 28 49.24 -86.52 0.25
C THR A 28 50.23 -87.00 -0.80
N TYR A 29 50.47 -86.17 -1.81
CA TYR A 29 51.46 -86.45 -2.85
C TYR A 29 52.89 -86.53 -2.31
N THR A 30 53.52 -87.70 -2.44
CA THR A 30 54.88 -88.00 -1.96
C THR A 30 55.97 -87.77 -3.01
N GLY A 31 55.60 -87.71 -4.30
CA GLY A 31 56.50 -87.61 -5.45
C GLY A 31 57.24 -88.91 -5.77
N THR A 32 56.76 -90.04 -5.28
CA THR A 32 57.32 -91.38 -5.50
C THR A 32 56.28 -92.29 -6.11
N ASP A 33 56.63 -92.93 -7.22
CA ASP A 33 55.87 -93.98 -7.89
C ASP A 33 56.76 -95.23 -7.91
N THR A 34 56.52 -96.13 -6.96
CA THR A 34 57.37 -97.28 -6.64
C THR A 34 57.18 -98.41 -7.63
N ASP A 35 55.98 -98.58 -8.16
CA ASP A 35 55.58 -99.71 -9.01
C ASP A 35 55.61 -99.36 -10.52
N GLY A 36 55.53 -98.06 -10.85
CA GLY A 36 55.77 -97.44 -12.14
C GLY A 36 54.53 -97.24 -13.00
N ASP A 37 53.34 -97.22 -12.41
CA ASP A 37 52.07 -97.22 -13.11
C ASP A 37 51.49 -95.84 -13.44
N GLY A 38 52.01 -94.82 -12.76
CA GLY A 38 51.67 -93.42 -12.96
C GLY A 38 50.83 -92.80 -11.84
N LEU A 39 50.40 -93.57 -10.83
CA LEU A 39 49.90 -93.05 -9.56
C LEU A 39 51.08 -92.79 -8.59
N ASP A 40 50.86 -91.91 -7.62
CA ASP A 40 51.86 -91.62 -6.59
C ASP A 40 51.60 -92.50 -5.36
N ASP A 41 52.66 -93.09 -4.79
CA ASP A 41 52.64 -93.94 -3.59
C ASP A 41 51.86 -93.31 -2.42
N GLY A 42 51.72 -91.98 -2.41
CA GLY A 42 50.95 -91.22 -1.43
C GLY A 42 49.45 -91.44 -1.50
N TYR A 43 48.91 -91.77 -2.68
CA TYR A 43 47.49 -92.01 -2.96
C TYR A 43 47.15 -93.51 -3.07
N GLU A 44 48.14 -94.40 -2.94
CA GLU A 44 48.01 -95.87 -3.05
C GLU A 44 47.80 -96.56 -1.67
N GLY A 45 47.49 -95.76 -0.64
CA GLY A 45 47.25 -96.22 0.72
C GLY A 45 48.29 -97.23 1.25
N SER A 46 47.85 -98.47 1.53
CA SER A 46 48.71 -99.50 2.14
C SER A 46 49.37 -100.48 1.16
N ASP A 47 49.06 -100.42 -0.13
CA ASP A 47 49.47 -101.42 -1.13
C ASP A 47 50.24 -100.84 -2.33
N VAL A 48 51.27 -100.02 -2.05
CA VAL A 48 52.20 -99.36 -3.01
C VAL A 48 53.02 -100.27 -3.97
N ASN A 49 52.59 -101.50 -4.23
CA ASN A 49 53.25 -102.45 -5.13
C ASN A 49 52.29 -103.49 -5.71
N ASP A 50 51.15 -103.04 -6.18
CA ASP A 50 50.01 -103.87 -6.52
C ASP A 50 50.10 -104.46 -7.96
N GLY A 51 50.84 -103.80 -8.87
CA GLY A 51 51.25 -104.32 -10.17
C GLY A 51 50.60 -103.66 -11.39
N PHE A 52 50.69 -102.34 -11.48
CA PHE A 52 50.13 -101.47 -12.53
C PHE A 52 48.61 -101.28 -12.51
N ASP A 53 47.98 -101.32 -11.34
CA ASP A 53 46.57 -100.96 -11.20
C ASP A 53 46.39 -99.45 -10.99
N VAL A 54 46.19 -98.73 -12.08
CA VAL A 54 46.07 -97.27 -12.10
C VAL A 54 44.78 -96.72 -11.46
N ASN A 55 44.00 -97.56 -10.77
CA ASN A 55 42.75 -97.22 -10.10
C ASN A 55 42.77 -97.50 -8.59
N ASP A 56 43.91 -97.92 -8.04
CA ASP A 56 44.15 -98.38 -6.65
C ASP A 56 43.01 -98.15 -5.63
N GLU A 57 42.21 -99.21 -5.42
CA GLU A 57 41.01 -99.29 -4.54
C GLU A 57 39.74 -98.49 -4.94
N ILE A 58 39.76 -97.61 -5.95
CA ILE A 58 38.59 -96.90 -6.51
C ILE A 58 38.00 -97.70 -7.69
N ASP A 59 37.13 -98.66 -7.36
CA ASP A 59 36.43 -99.53 -8.33
C ASP A 59 35.03 -98.99 -8.71
N ASP A 60 34.42 -98.22 -7.82
CA ASP A 60 33.09 -97.62 -7.93
C ASP A 60 33.09 -96.19 -7.36
N PRO A 61 33.38 -95.16 -8.19
CA PRO A 61 33.58 -93.79 -7.73
C PRO A 61 32.48 -93.24 -6.80
N ALA A 62 31.21 -93.53 -7.11
CA ALA A 62 30.06 -93.08 -6.31
C ALA A 62 29.87 -93.82 -4.96
N ASN A 63 30.79 -94.69 -4.56
CA ASN A 63 30.82 -95.30 -3.22
C ASN A 63 32.21 -95.25 -2.58
N ASP A 64 33.23 -94.91 -3.37
CA ASP A 64 34.64 -94.98 -3.00
C ASP A 64 35.28 -93.58 -2.89
N LEU A 65 34.55 -92.51 -3.25
CA LEU A 65 34.94 -91.10 -3.11
C LEU A 65 33.97 -90.37 -2.15
N PRO A 66 34.40 -89.24 -1.55
CA PRO A 66 33.53 -88.38 -0.73
C PRO A 66 32.34 -87.84 -1.54
N ASP A 67 31.22 -87.68 -0.83
CA ASP A 67 29.87 -87.32 -1.29
C ASP A 67 29.08 -86.94 -0.02
N THR A 68 29.11 -85.66 0.36
CA THR A 68 28.58 -85.16 1.65
C THR A 68 27.06 -85.14 1.63
N ASP A 69 26.47 -84.53 0.60
CA ASP A 69 25.04 -84.35 0.40
C ASP A 69 24.29 -85.65 0.00
N GLY A 70 25.00 -86.59 -0.63
CA GLY A 70 24.42 -87.78 -1.26
C GLY A 70 23.51 -87.48 -2.45
N ILE A 71 23.52 -86.27 -3.01
CA ILE A 71 22.67 -85.84 -4.12
C ILE A 71 23.38 -85.86 -5.48
N GLU A 72 23.97 -84.84 -6.07
CA GLU A 72 24.16 -84.82 -7.54
C GLU A 72 25.32 -85.67 -8.10
N ASP A 73 26.56 -85.42 -7.69
CA ASP A 73 27.75 -86.20 -8.08
C ASP A 73 28.59 -86.62 -6.85
N VAL A 74 29.82 -86.15 -6.72
CA VAL A 74 30.78 -86.44 -5.65
C VAL A 74 31.53 -85.13 -5.47
N ASN A 75 31.82 -84.71 -4.25
CA ASN A 75 32.20 -83.34 -3.92
C ASN A 75 33.05 -82.58 -4.98
N TYR A 76 34.22 -83.10 -5.40
CA TYR A 76 35.06 -82.49 -6.46
C TYR A 76 34.44 -82.39 -7.89
N ARG A 77 33.14 -82.62 -8.03
CA ARG A 77 32.31 -82.35 -9.21
C ARG A 77 30.95 -81.73 -8.89
N ASP A 78 30.66 -81.50 -7.62
CA ASP A 78 29.47 -80.80 -7.19
C ASP A 78 29.79 -79.31 -7.07
N LEU A 79 28.78 -78.45 -7.23
CA LEU A 79 28.95 -77.01 -7.03
C LEU A 79 28.52 -76.57 -5.63
N ASP A 80 27.78 -77.44 -4.95
CA ASP A 80 27.17 -77.30 -3.64
C ASP A 80 27.48 -78.66 -2.98
N ASP A 81 28.51 -78.68 -2.14
CA ASP A 81 29.18 -79.91 -1.73
C ASP A 81 28.36 -80.69 -0.69
N ASP A 82 27.60 -79.99 0.14
CA ASP A 82 26.86 -80.51 1.28
C ASP A 82 25.32 -80.45 1.14
N GLY A 83 24.86 -79.75 0.10
CA GLY A 83 23.48 -79.75 -0.38
C GLY A 83 22.57 -78.82 0.40
N ASP A 84 23.11 -77.79 1.04
CA ASP A 84 22.37 -76.76 1.77
C ASP A 84 21.60 -75.82 0.82
N GLY A 85 22.13 -75.58 -0.37
CA GLY A 85 21.57 -74.70 -1.40
C GLY A 85 22.47 -73.51 -1.77
N ILE A 86 23.60 -73.33 -1.09
CA ILE A 86 24.64 -72.35 -1.39
C ILE A 86 25.72 -73.04 -2.24
N ASP A 87 26.14 -72.41 -3.34
CA ASP A 87 27.27 -72.97 -4.11
C ASP A 87 28.56 -72.77 -3.28
N THR A 88 29.42 -73.79 -3.18
CA THR A 88 30.72 -73.83 -2.47
C THR A 88 31.62 -72.60 -2.70
N GLU A 89 31.51 -71.95 -3.87
CA GLU A 89 32.29 -70.74 -4.15
C GLU A 89 31.82 -69.49 -3.37
N ASN A 90 30.61 -69.53 -2.83
CA ASN A 90 29.95 -68.43 -2.11
C ASN A 90 30.02 -68.59 -0.58
N GLU A 91 30.42 -69.76 -0.07
CA GLU A 91 30.65 -70.03 1.35
C GLU A 91 32.07 -69.59 1.80
N ASP A 92 32.51 -68.43 1.31
CA ASP A 92 33.77 -67.76 1.69
C ASP A 92 33.44 -66.58 2.61
N ASP A 93 32.87 -66.88 3.78
CA ASP A 93 32.33 -65.90 4.75
C ASP A 93 33.30 -64.77 5.07
N ASN A 94 34.60 -65.07 5.13
CA ASN A 94 35.62 -64.08 5.44
C ASN A 94 36.13 -63.29 4.21
N GLY A 95 35.64 -63.62 3.01
CA GLY A 95 35.91 -62.97 1.72
C GLY A 95 37.37 -63.08 1.25
N ASN A 96 38.12 -64.11 1.69
CA ASN A 96 39.54 -64.24 1.38
C ASN A 96 39.80 -65.01 0.07
N GLY A 97 38.78 -65.65 -0.49
CA GLY A 97 38.76 -66.48 -1.68
C GLY A 97 39.25 -67.92 -1.43
N ASP A 98 39.02 -68.45 -0.23
CA ASP A 98 39.39 -69.81 0.20
C ASP A 98 38.31 -70.36 1.17
N PRO A 99 37.18 -70.90 0.67
CA PRO A 99 36.09 -71.42 1.51
C PRO A 99 36.50 -72.65 2.35
N THR A 100 37.73 -73.16 2.18
CA THR A 100 38.20 -74.35 2.91
C THR A 100 38.67 -74.08 4.34
N ASP A 101 38.73 -72.82 4.76
CA ASP A 101 39.15 -72.41 6.10
C ASP A 101 38.14 -71.64 6.94
N ASP A 102 36.91 -71.50 6.43
CA ASP A 102 35.72 -71.05 7.16
C ASP A 102 35.00 -72.25 7.81
N ASP A 103 34.46 -72.02 9.01
CA ASP A 103 34.00 -73.00 10.04
C ASP A 103 33.24 -72.17 11.09
N THR A 104 32.03 -71.76 10.74
CA THR A 104 31.25 -70.71 11.41
C THR A 104 30.83 -71.14 12.82
N ASP A 105 30.46 -72.40 13.02
CA ASP A 105 30.14 -72.95 14.36
C ASP A 105 31.36 -73.47 15.16
N ASP A 106 32.56 -73.43 14.56
CA ASP A 106 33.84 -73.80 15.18
C ASP A 106 33.89 -75.29 15.61
N ASP A 107 33.06 -76.18 15.01
CA ASP A 107 33.00 -77.62 15.29
C ASP A 107 34.11 -78.44 14.63
N GLY A 108 34.73 -77.86 13.60
CA GLY A 108 35.84 -78.43 12.84
C GLY A 108 35.45 -79.09 11.53
N THR A 109 34.23 -78.89 11.05
CA THR A 109 33.74 -79.18 9.70
C THR A 109 33.62 -77.82 8.99
N PRO A 110 34.33 -77.58 7.88
CA PRO A 110 34.16 -76.31 7.16
C PRO A 110 32.75 -76.18 6.58
N ASP A 111 32.30 -74.93 6.44
CA ASP A 111 30.93 -74.55 6.04
C ASP A 111 30.48 -75.31 4.78
N TYR A 112 31.28 -75.29 3.69
CA TYR A 112 31.00 -76.05 2.46
C TYR A 112 30.88 -77.59 2.56
N LEU A 113 31.08 -78.15 3.76
CA LEU A 113 30.90 -79.57 4.07
C LEU A 113 29.93 -79.81 5.24
N ASP A 114 29.34 -78.77 5.82
CA ASP A 114 28.43 -78.81 6.96
C ASP A 114 27.03 -78.27 6.62
N PRO A 115 26.08 -79.17 6.28
CA PRO A 115 24.75 -78.79 5.83
C PRO A 115 23.83 -78.34 6.98
N THR A 116 24.41 -77.90 8.09
CA THR A 116 23.73 -77.38 9.28
C THR A 116 24.36 -76.09 9.80
N ASP A 117 25.35 -75.52 9.11
CA ASP A 117 26.06 -74.29 9.48
C ASP A 117 25.63 -73.09 8.63
N ASP A 118 24.30 -72.90 8.52
CA ASP A 118 23.72 -71.71 7.92
C ASP A 118 23.45 -70.65 9.01
N THR A 119 23.63 -69.37 8.68
CA THR A 119 23.22 -68.26 9.56
C THR A 119 21.69 -68.22 9.66
N ASP A 120 21.17 -68.03 10.88
CA ASP A 120 19.76 -68.03 11.29
C ASP A 120 19.67 -66.92 12.34
N THR A 121 19.30 -65.71 11.89
CA THR A 121 19.43 -64.46 12.64
C THR A 121 18.47 -64.44 13.82
N ASP A 122 17.18 -64.67 13.59
CA ASP A 122 16.13 -64.66 14.63
C ASP A 122 16.01 -65.98 15.45
N ASP A 123 16.81 -67.00 15.11
CA ASP A 123 16.86 -68.31 15.79
C ASP A 123 15.52 -69.10 15.71
N ASP A 124 14.66 -68.82 14.70
CA ASP A 124 13.35 -69.48 14.51
C ASP A 124 13.46 -70.90 13.92
N GLY A 125 14.61 -71.19 13.29
CA GLY A 125 14.95 -72.46 12.65
C GLY A 125 14.75 -72.51 11.14
N VAL A 126 14.55 -71.37 10.47
CA VAL A 126 14.65 -71.13 9.03
C VAL A 126 15.94 -70.31 8.80
N PRO A 127 16.91 -70.82 8.02
CA PRO A 127 18.13 -70.05 7.79
C PRO A 127 17.94 -68.86 6.85
N ASP A 128 18.67 -67.76 7.11
CA ASP A 128 18.60 -66.45 6.43
C ASP A 128 18.45 -66.58 4.89
N HIS A 129 19.29 -67.43 4.27
CA HIS A 129 19.28 -67.58 2.81
C HIS A 129 17.98 -68.19 2.21
N THR A 130 17.11 -68.72 3.05
CA THR A 130 15.78 -69.24 2.70
C THR A 130 14.63 -68.57 3.44
N ASP A 131 14.96 -67.74 4.43
CA ASP A 131 14.01 -66.88 5.10
C ASP A 131 13.53 -65.78 4.14
N ILE A 132 12.43 -65.14 4.48
CA ILE A 132 11.88 -63.99 3.77
C ILE A 132 11.72 -62.76 4.67
N ASP A 133 12.05 -62.91 5.96
CA ASP A 133 11.91 -61.99 7.09
C ASP A 133 12.97 -62.41 8.14
N ASP A 134 14.24 -62.15 7.83
CA ASP A 134 15.44 -62.67 8.52
C ASP A 134 15.49 -62.33 10.04
N ASP A 135 14.89 -61.23 10.49
CA ASP A 135 14.80 -60.82 11.91
C ASP A 135 13.40 -60.98 12.54
N ASN A 136 12.39 -61.39 11.77
CA ASN A 136 11.00 -61.61 12.19
C ASN A 136 10.26 -60.36 12.68
N ASP A 137 10.72 -59.17 12.30
CA ASP A 137 10.05 -57.91 12.62
C ASP A 137 8.73 -57.76 11.81
N GLY A 138 8.48 -58.67 10.86
CA GLY A 138 7.28 -58.73 10.04
C GLY A 138 7.32 -57.83 8.82
N ILE A 139 8.30 -56.96 8.69
CA ILE A 139 8.74 -56.37 7.44
C ILE A 139 9.45 -57.51 6.66
N LEU A 140 9.62 -57.37 5.34
CA LEU A 140 10.23 -58.45 4.55
C LEU A 140 11.58 -57.95 4.06
N ASP A 141 12.59 -58.82 3.92
CA ASP A 141 13.92 -58.39 3.45
C ASP A 141 13.85 -57.69 2.08
N THR A 142 12.84 -58.02 1.27
CA THR A 142 12.63 -57.38 -0.05
C THR A 142 12.05 -55.96 0.02
N VAL A 143 11.52 -55.57 1.18
CA VAL A 143 11.06 -54.22 1.53
C VAL A 143 12.25 -53.45 2.11
N GLU A 144 13.03 -54.06 2.99
CA GLU A 144 14.14 -53.43 3.73
C GLU A 144 15.43 -53.29 2.91
N ASP A 145 15.72 -54.26 2.04
CA ASP A 145 16.63 -54.06 0.91
C ASP A 145 15.86 -53.95 -0.42
N PRO A 146 15.43 -52.74 -0.79
CA PRO A 146 14.70 -52.52 -2.01
C PRO A 146 15.61 -52.54 -3.27
N ASN A 147 16.34 -53.61 -3.57
CA ASN A 147 17.04 -53.93 -4.83
C ASN A 147 17.50 -52.70 -5.67
N ASN A 148 18.14 -51.75 -5.00
CA ASN A 148 18.54 -50.48 -5.59
C ASN A 148 19.79 -50.64 -6.49
N ASP A 149 20.54 -51.70 -6.23
CA ASP A 149 21.79 -52.08 -6.88
C ASP A 149 21.54 -52.90 -8.18
N GLY A 150 20.40 -53.62 -8.25
CA GLY A 150 19.86 -54.33 -9.40
C GLY A 150 20.12 -55.83 -9.47
N ASP A 151 20.55 -56.50 -8.41
CA ASP A 151 20.78 -57.95 -8.38
C ASP A 151 19.57 -58.80 -7.92
N ASN A 152 18.61 -58.21 -7.18
CA ASN A 152 17.43 -58.85 -6.56
C ASN A 152 17.80 -59.86 -5.47
N ASP A 153 18.80 -59.55 -4.67
CA ASP A 153 19.33 -60.44 -3.64
C ASP A 153 19.67 -59.64 -2.37
N PRO A 154 18.80 -59.68 -1.33
CA PRO A 154 18.98 -58.94 -0.07
C PRO A 154 20.32 -59.23 0.63
N LEU A 155 20.91 -60.39 0.38
CA LEU A 155 22.18 -60.80 1.00
C LEU A 155 23.41 -60.13 0.36
N THR A 156 23.26 -59.38 -0.73
CA THR A 156 24.38 -58.81 -1.47
C THR A 156 24.33 -57.29 -1.57
N ASP A 157 25.28 -56.61 -0.91
CA ASP A 157 25.30 -55.14 -0.75
C ASP A 157 24.04 -54.62 0.01
N PRO A 158 23.69 -55.24 1.16
CA PRO A 158 22.45 -54.92 1.88
C PRO A 158 22.43 -53.47 2.37
N LEU A 159 21.21 -52.95 2.57
CA LEU A 159 20.99 -51.66 3.20
C LEU A 159 21.30 -51.74 4.70
N ASP A 160 21.89 -50.68 5.22
CA ASP A 160 22.38 -50.50 6.61
C ASP A 160 22.19 -48.99 6.86
N SER A 161 21.01 -48.65 7.41
CA SER A 161 20.49 -47.28 7.50
C SER A 161 21.25 -46.44 8.51
N ASP A 162 21.51 -46.98 9.69
CA ASP A 162 22.21 -46.34 10.80
C ASP A 162 23.76 -46.43 10.71
N GLY A 163 24.29 -47.35 9.91
CA GLY A 163 25.70 -47.58 9.71
C GLY A 163 26.41 -48.33 10.85
N ASP A 164 25.70 -49.09 11.67
CA ASP A 164 26.29 -49.82 12.80
C ASP A 164 27.00 -51.12 12.37
N GLY A 165 26.64 -51.64 11.19
CA GLY A 165 27.20 -52.81 10.53
C GLY A 165 26.33 -54.06 10.59
N ILE A 166 25.13 -54.00 11.18
CA ILE A 166 24.01 -54.92 11.03
C ILE A 166 23.14 -54.34 9.89
N PRO A 167 22.81 -55.13 8.85
CA PRO A 167 21.94 -54.62 7.79
C PRO A 167 20.46 -54.71 8.18
N ASN A 168 19.62 -53.79 7.69
CA ASN A 168 18.23 -53.60 8.13
C ASN A 168 17.42 -54.90 8.29
N HIS A 169 17.37 -55.78 7.28
CA HIS A 169 16.71 -57.10 7.36
C HIS A 169 17.20 -58.07 8.46
N ARG A 170 18.12 -57.64 9.32
CA ARG A 170 18.72 -58.43 10.39
C ARG A 170 18.83 -57.61 11.67
N ASP A 171 18.19 -56.44 11.69
CA ASP A 171 18.35 -55.39 12.68
C ASP A 171 16.96 -54.98 13.15
N ILE A 172 16.67 -55.21 14.42
CA ILE A 172 15.33 -54.89 14.96
C ILE A 172 15.14 -53.39 15.28
N ASP A 173 16.16 -52.55 15.07
CA ASP A 173 16.18 -51.09 15.30
C ASP A 173 17.07 -50.40 14.22
N SER A 174 16.57 -50.35 12.99
CA SER A 174 17.32 -50.04 11.77
C SER A 174 17.86 -48.60 11.67
N ASP A 175 17.34 -47.65 12.43
CA ASP A 175 17.83 -46.26 12.51
C ASP A 175 18.44 -45.89 13.86
N ASN A 176 18.38 -46.81 14.83
CA ASN A 176 19.08 -46.81 16.11
C ASN A 176 18.58 -45.70 17.05
N ASP A 177 17.27 -45.46 17.03
CA ASP A 177 16.56 -44.50 17.85
C ASP A 177 16.04 -45.12 19.17
N GLY A 178 15.98 -46.46 19.24
CA GLY A 178 15.56 -47.23 20.39
C GLY A 178 14.09 -47.65 20.43
N ILE A 179 13.34 -47.43 19.35
CA ILE A 179 12.01 -47.98 19.11
C ILE A 179 12.18 -49.13 18.09
N PRO A 180 11.63 -50.34 18.32
CA PRO A 180 11.84 -51.45 17.39
C PRO A 180 11.08 -51.30 16.05
N ASP A 181 11.68 -51.77 14.96
CA ASP A 181 11.14 -51.68 13.59
C ASP A 181 9.71 -52.26 13.46
N ASN A 182 9.43 -53.34 14.19
CA ASN A 182 8.10 -53.96 14.26
C ASN A 182 7.02 -52.98 14.77
N VAL A 183 7.39 -52.12 15.72
CA VAL A 183 6.53 -51.13 16.38
C VAL A 183 6.31 -49.92 15.47
N GLU A 184 7.36 -49.44 14.82
CA GLU A 184 7.34 -48.25 13.97
C GLU A 184 6.71 -48.53 12.62
N GLY A 185 7.04 -49.67 12.01
CA GLY A 185 6.46 -50.11 10.75
C GLY A 185 4.95 -50.37 10.78
N GLN A 186 4.29 -50.21 11.94
CA GLN A 186 2.86 -50.40 12.12
C GLN A 186 2.17 -49.20 12.77
N PRO A 187 0.89 -48.93 12.44
CA PRO A 187 0.13 -47.90 13.13
C PRO A 187 -0.20 -48.30 14.57
N THR A 188 -0.02 -47.37 15.52
CA THR A 188 -0.40 -47.53 16.94
C THR A 188 -1.82 -48.07 17.09
N GLN A 189 -2.77 -47.44 16.40
CA GLN A 189 -4.17 -47.83 16.47
C GLN A 189 -4.50 -49.04 15.59
N GLY A 190 -4.13 -50.22 16.05
CA GLY A 190 -4.41 -51.46 15.33
C GLY A 190 -3.26 -52.45 15.32
N TYR A 191 -2.13 -52.05 15.91
CA TYR A 191 -0.92 -52.81 16.15
C TYR A 191 -1.16 -54.31 16.36
N ILE A 192 -0.38 -55.12 15.64
CA ILE A 192 -0.47 -56.57 15.63
C ILE A 192 0.85 -57.13 16.19
N PRO A 193 0.87 -57.64 17.44
CA PRO A 193 2.08 -58.24 17.99
C PRO A 193 2.37 -59.62 17.37
N PRO A 194 3.65 -60.04 17.33
CA PRO A 194 4.08 -61.33 16.80
C PRO A 194 3.50 -62.49 17.64
N THR A 195 3.31 -63.65 17.02
CA THR A 195 2.71 -64.82 17.71
C THR A 195 3.71 -65.91 18.07
N GLY A 196 4.94 -65.84 17.56
CA GLY A 196 5.97 -66.87 17.56
C GLY A 196 5.51 -68.16 16.88
N ASN A 197 4.66 -68.08 15.86
CA ASN A 197 4.24 -69.25 15.09
C ASN A 197 4.43 -69.01 13.60
N ASP A 198 5.30 -69.82 12.99
CA ASP A 198 5.33 -70.01 11.55
C ASP A 198 4.80 -71.43 11.20
N ALA A 199 3.67 -71.49 10.50
CA ALA A 199 3.07 -72.74 10.05
C ALA A 199 3.62 -73.30 8.74
N ASP A 200 4.25 -72.47 7.92
CA ASP A 200 4.74 -72.71 6.56
C ASP A 200 6.21 -73.10 6.54
N ASN A 201 6.97 -72.68 7.56
CA ASN A 201 8.43 -72.76 7.63
C ASN A 201 9.08 -71.96 6.50
N ASP A 202 8.62 -70.72 6.33
CA ASP A 202 9.18 -69.72 5.43
C ASP A 202 9.66 -68.45 6.14
N GLY A 203 9.65 -68.41 7.48
CA GLY A 203 10.34 -67.41 8.32
C GLY A 203 9.45 -66.28 8.84
N LEU A 204 8.44 -65.88 8.05
CA LEU A 204 7.46 -64.87 8.42
C LEU A 204 6.41 -65.38 9.46
N ASP A 205 6.17 -64.63 10.55
CA ASP A 205 5.15 -65.02 11.54
C ASP A 205 3.70 -65.07 10.97
N ASP A 206 2.92 -66.09 11.40
CA ASP A 206 1.49 -66.27 11.10
C ASP A 206 0.64 -64.99 11.37
N ALA A 207 1.12 -64.07 12.21
CA ALA A 207 0.51 -62.77 12.50
C ALA A 207 0.42 -61.86 11.26
N TYR A 208 1.45 -61.89 10.44
CA TYR A 208 1.67 -61.03 9.29
C TYR A 208 1.25 -61.70 7.97
N GLU A 209 0.94 -63.01 8.02
CA GLU A 209 0.36 -63.76 6.91
C GLU A 209 -1.16 -63.52 6.71
N GLY A 210 -1.53 -62.83 5.63
CA GLY A 210 -2.93 -62.59 5.26
C GLY A 210 -3.54 -63.70 4.38
N THR A 211 -3.45 -63.52 3.06
CA THR A 211 -3.78 -64.53 2.04
C THR A 211 -2.57 -65.18 1.38
N GLY A 212 -1.38 -64.77 1.80
CA GLY A 212 -0.05 -65.29 1.53
C GLY A 212 0.97 -64.51 2.38
N ASP A 213 2.18 -64.44 1.86
CA ASP A 213 3.38 -63.90 2.49
C ASP A 213 3.43 -62.40 2.15
N GLU A 214 2.62 -61.62 2.87
CA GLU A 214 2.36 -60.21 2.57
C GLU A 214 3.14 -59.23 3.43
N GLY A 215 3.59 -59.65 4.62
CA GLY A 215 4.30 -58.81 5.59
C GLY A 215 3.44 -57.68 6.16
N VAL A 216 4.08 -56.91 7.02
CA VAL A 216 3.70 -55.56 7.42
C VAL A 216 3.88 -54.64 6.21
N THR A 217 3.01 -53.64 6.09
CA THR A 217 3.23 -52.54 5.16
C THR A 217 3.71 -51.39 6.04
N PRO A 218 5.00 -50.99 5.94
CA PRO A 218 5.55 -49.92 6.76
C PRO A 218 4.70 -48.65 6.68
N GLU A 219 4.52 -47.99 7.82
CA GLU A 219 3.96 -46.64 7.90
C GLU A 219 5.00 -45.61 7.42
N ASP A 220 4.51 -44.42 7.09
CA ASP A 220 5.24 -43.30 6.46
C ASP A 220 4.40 -42.08 6.87
N THR A 221 4.63 -41.64 8.11
CA THR A 221 3.76 -40.73 8.88
C THR A 221 3.72 -39.34 8.25
N ASP A 222 4.86 -38.74 7.96
CA ASP A 222 5.00 -37.47 7.26
C ASP A 222 4.71 -37.55 5.72
N GLY A 223 4.76 -38.75 5.15
CA GLY A 223 4.55 -39.02 3.73
C GLY A 223 5.72 -38.61 2.82
N ASP A 224 6.94 -38.47 3.33
CA ASP A 224 8.13 -38.09 2.57
C ASP A 224 8.73 -39.24 1.74
N THR A 225 8.22 -40.47 1.95
CA THR A 225 8.61 -41.76 1.35
C THR A 225 9.71 -42.55 2.06
N THR A 226 10.21 -42.06 3.18
CA THR A 226 11.02 -42.77 4.16
C THR A 226 10.05 -43.39 5.16
N PRO A 227 10.01 -44.73 5.29
CA PRO A 227 9.14 -45.34 6.28
C PRO A 227 9.64 -45.11 7.70
N ASP A 228 8.72 -45.02 8.65
CA ASP A 228 8.98 -44.69 10.06
C ASP A 228 10.15 -45.49 10.67
N TYR A 229 10.21 -46.81 10.48
CA TYR A 229 11.27 -47.70 11.03
C TYR A 229 12.72 -47.44 10.54
N ILE A 230 12.91 -46.49 9.63
CA ILE A 230 14.24 -46.04 9.20
C ILE A 230 14.36 -44.51 9.20
N ASP A 231 13.38 -43.82 9.77
CA ASP A 231 13.33 -42.38 9.89
C ASP A 231 13.66 -41.95 11.31
N GLN A 232 14.46 -40.89 11.47
CA GLN A 232 14.90 -40.47 12.81
C GLN A 232 13.98 -39.43 13.45
N ASP A 233 12.90 -39.07 12.75
CA ASP A 233 11.97 -37.96 12.98
C ASP A 233 10.73 -38.27 12.11
N SER A 234 9.86 -39.16 12.59
CA SER A 234 8.82 -39.85 11.80
C SER A 234 7.67 -38.94 11.37
N ASP A 235 7.35 -37.91 12.14
CA ASP A 235 6.38 -36.87 11.80
C ASP A 235 7.01 -35.57 11.27
N ASP A 236 8.35 -35.49 11.26
CA ASP A 236 9.13 -34.40 10.65
C ASP A 236 8.91 -33.06 11.41
N ASP A 237 8.68 -33.14 12.73
CA ASP A 237 8.33 -32.02 13.64
C ASP A 237 9.55 -31.34 14.31
N THR A 238 10.76 -31.79 13.95
CA THR A 238 12.08 -31.36 14.43
C THR A 238 12.57 -31.96 15.74
N VAL A 239 11.71 -32.66 16.48
CA VAL A 239 12.07 -33.47 17.64
C VAL A 239 12.36 -34.90 17.15
N PRO A 240 13.52 -35.50 17.50
CA PRO A 240 13.82 -36.85 17.04
C PRO A 240 13.02 -37.91 17.79
N ASP A 241 12.61 -38.99 17.12
CA ASP A 241 11.82 -40.10 17.68
C ASP A 241 12.39 -40.67 18.99
N ASN A 242 13.72 -40.82 19.08
CA ASN A 242 14.38 -41.22 20.32
C ASN A 242 14.05 -40.30 21.51
N ASN A 243 13.90 -39.00 21.31
CA ASN A 243 13.56 -38.06 22.37
C ASN A 243 12.11 -38.25 22.83
N GLU A 244 11.16 -38.32 21.91
CA GLU A 244 9.73 -38.42 22.23
C GLU A 244 9.33 -39.82 22.68
N GLY A 245 9.70 -40.85 21.91
CA GLY A 245 9.40 -42.25 22.19
C GLY A 245 10.04 -42.77 23.49
N ASN A 246 11.10 -42.11 23.97
CA ASN A 246 11.78 -42.50 25.22
C ASN A 246 11.70 -41.47 26.36
N ASP A 247 10.94 -40.37 26.27
CA ASP A 247 10.71 -39.47 27.41
C ASP A 247 9.45 -39.80 28.21
N PHE A 248 9.55 -40.81 29.06
CA PHE A 248 8.44 -41.23 29.93
C PHE A 248 8.10 -40.26 31.06
N ASN A 249 8.86 -39.18 31.22
CA ASN A 249 8.71 -38.24 32.32
C ASN A 249 8.40 -36.81 31.89
N PHE A 250 8.34 -36.58 30.58
CA PHE A 250 7.98 -35.34 29.91
C PHE A 250 8.85 -34.19 30.42
N ASP A 251 10.18 -34.39 30.43
CA ASP A 251 11.17 -33.38 30.84
C ASP A 251 12.10 -32.95 29.68
N GLY A 252 11.68 -33.21 28.44
CA GLY A 252 12.38 -32.86 27.19
C GLY A 252 13.65 -33.65 26.98
N GLN A 253 13.83 -34.76 27.70
CA GLN A 253 15.06 -35.54 27.66
C GLN A 253 14.74 -37.03 27.73
N PRO A 254 15.30 -37.84 26.82
CA PRO A 254 15.01 -39.26 26.80
C PRO A 254 15.54 -39.96 28.06
N ASP A 255 14.68 -40.79 28.68
CA ASP A 255 14.98 -41.59 29.86
C ASP A 255 15.92 -42.78 29.53
N GLN A 256 15.89 -43.23 28.27
CA GLN A 256 16.73 -44.27 27.67
C GLN A 256 17.70 -43.64 26.66
N THR A 257 18.90 -44.22 26.48
CA THR A 257 19.91 -43.60 25.60
C THR A 257 20.90 -44.63 25.07
N TYR A 258 21.28 -44.51 23.80
CA TYR A 258 22.33 -45.29 23.15
C TYR A 258 23.66 -45.38 23.94
N THR A 259 24.13 -46.61 24.16
CA THR A 259 25.34 -46.94 24.93
C THR A 259 26.51 -47.40 24.07
N GLY A 260 26.25 -47.81 22.82
CA GLY A 260 27.17 -48.48 21.90
C GLY A 260 27.55 -49.89 22.34
N THR A 261 26.65 -50.56 23.05
CA THR A 261 26.78 -51.94 23.50
C THR A 261 25.46 -52.62 23.23
N ASP A 262 25.53 -53.71 22.51
CA ASP A 262 24.44 -54.63 22.30
C ASP A 262 24.98 -56.03 22.68
N THR A 263 24.26 -56.74 23.55
CA THR A 263 24.80 -57.88 24.31
C THR A 263 24.45 -59.23 23.69
N ASP A 264 23.26 -59.37 23.13
CA ASP A 264 22.72 -60.52 22.41
C ASP A 264 22.79 -60.39 20.89
N SER A 265 23.09 -59.21 20.37
CA SER A 265 23.33 -58.94 18.94
C SER A 265 22.12 -59.11 18.06
N ASP A 266 21.00 -58.54 18.52
CA ASP A 266 19.74 -58.45 17.79
C ASP A 266 19.51 -57.11 17.06
N GLY A 267 20.32 -56.09 17.34
CA GLY A 267 20.23 -54.78 16.68
C GLY A 267 19.93 -53.64 17.65
N LEU A 268 19.13 -53.92 18.69
CA LEU A 268 18.73 -52.96 19.70
C LEU A 268 19.83 -52.73 20.75
N ASP A 269 20.18 -51.48 21.04
CA ASP A 269 21.25 -51.19 22.03
C ASP A 269 20.81 -51.48 23.49
N ASP A 270 21.74 -51.99 24.33
CA ASP A 270 21.60 -52.22 25.79
C ASP A 270 20.99 -51.02 26.56
N GLY A 271 21.06 -49.81 25.97
CA GLY A 271 20.48 -48.57 26.46
C GLY A 271 18.95 -48.52 26.45
N TYR A 272 18.33 -49.28 25.56
CA TYR A 272 16.89 -49.32 25.27
C TYR A 272 16.21 -50.61 25.75
N GLU A 273 16.96 -51.72 25.90
CA GLU A 273 16.49 -53.03 26.39
C GLU A 273 16.14 -53.11 27.91
N GLY A 274 15.77 -51.97 28.51
CA GLY A 274 15.23 -51.86 29.86
C GLY A 274 15.97 -52.66 30.94
N SER A 275 15.40 -53.82 31.33
CA SER A 275 15.89 -54.62 32.47
C SER A 275 16.55 -55.96 32.14
N ASP A 276 16.47 -56.45 30.91
CA ASP A 276 16.95 -57.77 30.49
C ASP A 276 17.70 -57.79 29.14
N VAL A 277 18.76 -56.98 29.04
CA VAL A 277 19.78 -56.88 27.95
C VAL A 277 20.44 -58.18 27.37
N ASP A 278 19.82 -59.35 27.46
CA ASP A 278 20.33 -60.66 26.99
C ASP A 278 19.13 -61.62 26.90
N ASP A 279 18.03 -61.16 26.31
CA ASP A 279 16.81 -61.94 26.11
C ASP A 279 16.67 -62.55 24.71
N GLY A 280 17.60 -62.21 23.82
CA GLY A 280 17.70 -62.70 22.43
C GLY A 280 16.78 -61.89 21.52
N PHE A 281 16.60 -62.34 20.27
CA PHE A 281 15.73 -61.68 19.29
C PHE A 281 14.25 -61.65 19.74
N ASP A 282 13.88 -60.61 20.49
CA ASP A 282 12.51 -60.24 20.82
C ASP A 282 12.19 -58.94 20.07
N VAL A 283 11.61 -59.07 18.88
CA VAL A 283 11.37 -57.98 17.90
C VAL A 283 10.52 -56.80 18.40
N ASN A 284 10.02 -56.87 19.63
CA ASN A 284 9.25 -55.81 20.29
C ASN A 284 9.89 -55.32 21.59
N ASP A 285 10.93 -56.01 22.09
CA ASP A 285 11.47 -55.88 23.44
C ASP A 285 10.36 -55.67 24.52
N GLU A 286 10.39 -54.58 25.29
CA GLU A 286 9.40 -54.30 26.33
C GLU A 286 8.10 -53.62 25.78
N ILE A 287 7.99 -53.38 24.46
CA ILE A 287 6.92 -52.62 23.78
C ILE A 287 5.88 -53.56 23.12
N ASP A 288 5.04 -54.18 23.95
CA ASP A 288 3.99 -55.14 23.53
C ASP A 288 2.65 -54.48 23.10
N ASP A 289 2.39 -53.26 23.57
CA ASP A 289 1.16 -52.47 23.38
C ASP A 289 1.55 -50.99 23.24
N PRO A 290 2.00 -50.53 22.04
CA PRO A 290 2.59 -49.19 21.85
C PRO A 290 1.75 -48.06 22.46
N ALA A 291 0.43 -48.07 22.23
CA ALA A 291 -0.55 -47.13 22.81
C ALA A 291 -0.65 -47.11 24.36
N ASN A 292 0.13 -47.90 25.07
CA ASN A 292 0.18 -47.95 26.54
C ASN A 292 1.61 -48.04 27.08
N ASP A 293 2.56 -48.45 26.25
CA ASP A 293 3.95 -48.69 26.62
C ASP A 293 4.86 -47.54 26.18
N LEU A 294 4.48 -46.74 25.17
CA LEU A 294 5.17 -45.51 24.73
C LEU A 294 4.51 -44.22 25.29
N PRO A 295 5.24 -43.08 25.29
CA PRO A 295 4.71 -41.76 25.61
C PRO A 295 3.56 -41.32 24.67
N ASP A 296 2.63 -40.57 25.24
CA ASP A 296 1.38 -40.06 24.65
C ASP A 296 0.87 -38.98 25.62
N THR A 297 1.24 -37.71 25.39
CA THR A 297 1.01 -36.59 26.32
C THR A 297 -0.46 -36.19 26.35
N ASP A 298 -1.06 -36.00 25.19
CA ASP A 298 -2.44 -35.51 25.03
C ASP A 298 -3.50 -36.62 25.19
N GLY A 299 -3.09 -37.88 24.99
CA GLY A 299 -3.96 -39.05 24.99
C GLY A 299 -4.89 -39.13 23.79
N THR A 300 -4.61 -38.39 22.71
CA THR A 300 -5.48 -38.25 21.54
C THR A 300 -4.98 -38.92 20.27
N GLU A 301 -4.23 -38.35 19.35
CA GLU A 301 -4.22 -38.85 17.96
C GLU A 301 -3.37 -40.11 17.77
N ASP A 302 -2.08 -40.03 18.09
CA ASP A 302 -1.13 -41.15 18.06
C ASP A 302 -0.23 -41.17 19.33
N VAL A 303 1.01 -41.62 19.22
CA VAL A 303 2.05 -41.54 20.26
C VAL A 303 3.04 -40.47 19.84
N ASN A 304 3.73 -39.84 20.80
CA ASN A 304 4.43 -38.58 20.57
C ASN A 304 5.27 -38.51 19.28
N TYR A 305 6.21 -39.45 19.06
CA TYR A 305 7.07 -39.49 17.86
C TYR A 305 6.35 -39.63 16.49
N ARG A 306 5.02 -39.63 16.47
CA ARG A 306 4.17 -39.66 15.27
C ARG A 306 3.02 -38.66 15.36
N ASP A 307 3.04 -37.77 16.33
CA ASP A 307 2.02 -36.77 16.60
C ASP A 307 2.61 -35.36 16.46
N LEU A 308 2.21 -34.67 15.38
CA LEU A 308 2.68 -33.32 15.08
C LEU A 308 2.37 -32.27 16.16
N ASP A 309 1.41 -32.55 17.05
CA ASP A 309 0.94 -31.71 18.15
C ASP A 309 0.94 -32.59 19.41
N ASP A 310 2.11 -32.67 20.04
CA ASP A 310 2.46 -33.69 21.02
C ASP A 310 1.55 -33.65 22.26
N ASP A 311 1.18 -32.45 22.69
CA ASP A 311 0.40 -32.20 23.90
C ASP A 311 -1.08 -31.86 23.64
N GLY A 312 -1.44 -31.70 22.37
CA GLY A 312 -2.80 -31.53 21.89
C GLY A 312 -3.39 -30.17 22.24
N ASP A 313 -2.55 -29.15 22.41
CA ASP A 313 -2.97 -27.78 22.63
C ASP A 313 -3.47 -27.15 21.30
N GLY A 314 -2.95 -27.59 20.16
CA GLY A 314 -3.34 -27.16 18.82
C GLY A 314 -2.28 -26.36 18.07
N ILE A 315 -1.08 -26.21 18.65
CA ILE A 315 0.13 -25.73 17.99
C ILE A 315 0.95 -26.96 17.58
N ASP A 316 1.46 -27.00 16.36
CA ASP A 316 2.34 -28.10 15.95
C ASP A 316 3.70 -27.94 16.69
N THR A 317 4.32 -29.03 17.16
CA THR A 317 5.58 -29.05 17.93
C THR A 317 6.70 -28.21 17.30
N GLU A 318 6.77 -28.17 15.97
CA GLU A 318 7.79 -27.39 15.25
C GLU A 318 7.66 -25.86 15.46
N ASP A 319 6.45 -25.39 15.75
CA ASP A 319 6.10 -23.99 15.95
C ASP A 319 6.28 -23.53 17.41
N GLU A 320 6.54 -24.47 18.33
CA GLU A 320 6.81 -24.21 19.75
C GLU A 320 8.31 -23.99 20.06
N ASP A 321 9.15 -23.72 19.05
CA ASP A 321 10.53 -23.25 19.19
C ASP A 321 10.57 -21.75 19.52
N ASP A 322 10.08 -21.43 20.72
CA ASP A 322 9.84 -20.11 21.27
C ASP A 322 11.07 -19.17 21.16
N ASN A 323 12.28 -19.74 21.25
CA ASN A 323 13.52 -18.99 21.14
C ASN A 323 14.15 -18.94 19.72
N GLY A 324 13.56 -19.64 18.76
CA GLY A 324 13.92 -19.67 17.33
C GLY A 324 15.26 -20.35 17.04
N ASN A 325 15.65 -21.36 17.80
CA ASN A 325 16.91 -22.08 17.65
C ASN A 325 16.85 -23.40 16.87
N GLY A 326 15.64 -23.86 16.55
CA GLY A 326 15.28 -25.12 15.91
C GLY A 326 15.46 -26.30 16.85
N ASP A 327 15.11 -26.14 18.12
CA ASP A 327 15.16 -27.18 19.16
C ASP A 327 14.07 -26.89 20.21
N PRO A 328 12.81 -27.33 19.98
CA PRO A 328 11.68 -27.13 20.91
C PRO A 328 11.93 -27.75 22.30
N THR A 329 12.82 -28.74 22.39
CA THR A 329 13.05 -29.52 23.62
C THR A 329 13.68 -28.74 24.79
N ASP A 330 14.13 -27.51 24.55
CA ASP A 330 14.75 -26.65 25.58
C ASP A 330 14.01 -25.36 25.93
N ASP A 331 12.84 -25.15 25.33
CA ASP A 331 11.88 -24.09 25.65
C ASP A 331 10.88 -24.57 26.72
N ASP A 332 10.65 -23.73 27.74
CA ASP A 332 9.95 -24.01 29.02
C ASP A 332 9.52 -22.65 29.56
N THR A 333 8.42 -22.14 29.03
CA THR A 333 7.95 -20.76 29.15
C THR A 333 7.59 -20.42 30.60
N ASP A 334 6.96 -21.33 31.33
CA ASP A 334 6.57 -21.14 32.74
C ASP A 334 7.64 -21.54 33.80
N ASP A 335 8.80 -22.06 33.37
CA ASP A 335 9.90 -22.59 34.19
C ASP A 335 9.46 -23.75 35.14
N ASP A 336 8.44 -24.54 34.82
CA ASP A 336 7.99 -25.69 35.63
C ASP A 336 8.80 -26.97 35.40
N GLY A 337 9.48 -27.05 34.27
CA GLY A 337 10.38 -28.12 33.86
C GLY A 337 9.75 -29.18 32.96
N THR A 338 8.60 -28.90 32.37
CA THR A 338 8.00 -29.57 31.21
C THR A 338 8.23 -28.62 30.03
N PRO A 339 8.84 -29.06 28.91
CA PRO A 339 8.95 -28.20 27.75
C PRO A 339 7.59 -27.86 27.16
N ASP A 340 7.53 -26.74 26.42
CA ASP A 340 6.28 -26.18 25.88
C ASP A 340 5.52 -27.24 25.06
N TYR A 341 6.20 -27.91 24.11
CA TYR A 341 5.62 -29.01 23.30
C TYR A 341 5.11 -30.25 24.06
N LEU A 342 5.28 -30.31 25.38
CA LEU A 342 4.76 -31.38 26.24
C LEU A 342 3.87 -30.83 27.38
N ASP A 343 3.62 -29.53 27.45
CA ASP A 343 2.83 -28.86 28.48
C ASP A 343 1.53 -28.25 27.95
N PRO A 344 0.41 -28.99 28.04
CA PRO A 344 -0.88 -28.57 27.49
C PRO A 344 -1.59 -27.51 28.36
N THR A 345 -0.80 -26.79 29.16
CA THR A 345 -1.23 -25.69 30.02
C THR A 345 -0.30 -24.48 29.98
N ASP A 346 0.74 -24.49 29.13
CA ASP A 346 1.70 -23.39 28.97
C ASP A 346 1.44 -22.53 27.72
N ASP A 347 0.18 -22.46 27.34
CA ASP A 347 -0.29 -21.67 26.23
C ASP A 347 -0.26 -20.16 26.60
N THR A 348 0.23 -19.30 25.71
CA THR A 348 0.11 -17.84 25.90
C THR A 348 -1.37 -17.42 25.92
N ASP A 349 -1.71 -16.51 26.82
CA ASP A 349 -3.06 -15.94 27.06
C ASP A 349 -2.80 -14.43 27.21
N THR A 350 -2.74 -13.74 26.08
CA THR A 350 -2.21 -12.38 25.92
C THR A 350 -3.02 -11.41 26.76
N ASP A 351 -4.35 -11.40 26.60
CA ASP A 351 -5.27 -10.52 27.30
C ASP A 351 -5.66 -10.95 28.73
N ASP A 352 -5.20 -12.12 29.18
CA ASP A 352 -5.44 -12.68 30.52
C ASP A 352 -6.95 -13.00 30.76
N ASP A 353 -7.74 -13.25 29.71
CA ASP A 353 -9.18 -13.53 29.77
C ASP A 353 -9.50 -14.99 30.19
N GLY A 354 -8.52 -15.88 30.01
CA GLY A 354 -8.59 -17.30 30.34
C GLY A 354 -8.90 -18.23 29.17
N VAL A 355 -8.81 -17.74 27.94
CA VAL A 355 -8.75 -18.49 26.67
C VAL A 355 -7.33 -18.30 26.11
N PRO A 356 -6.59 -19.39 25.85
CA PRO A 356 -5.29 -19.30 25.21
C PRO A 356 -5.32 -18.77 23.78
N ASP A 357 -4.32 -17.97 23.40
CA ASP A 357 -4.11 -17.34 22.09
C ASP A 357 -4.43 -18.32 20.92
N HIS A 358 -3.87 -19.54 20.93
CA HIS A 358 -4.11 -20.50 19.85
C HIS A 358 -5.58 -20.98 19.69
N THR A 359 -6.41 -20.80 20.72
CA THR A 359 -7.86 -21.07 20.67
C THR A 359 -8.73 -19.83 20.77
N ASP A 360 -8.13 -18.70 21.10
CA ASP A 360 -8.74 -17.40 21.06
C ASP A 360 -8.98 -17.01 19.58
N ILE A 361 -9.89 -16.08 19.36
CA ILE A 361 -10.20 -15.55 18.03
C ILE A 361 -9.97 -14.03 17.97
N ASP A 362 -9.54 -13.44 19.08
CA ASP A 362 -9.37 -12.02 19.41
C ASP A 362 -8.38 -11.91 20.59
N ASP A 363 -7.11 -12.29 20.34
CA ASP A 363 -6.04 -12.52 21.33
C ASP A 363 -5.78 -11.34 22.30
N ASP A 364 -6.01 -10.10 21.86
CA ASP A 364 -5.86 -8.89 22.67
C ASP A 364 -7.21 -8.30 23.16
N ASN A 365 -8.32 -8.91 22.75
CA ASN A 365 -9.70 -8.55 23.07
C ASN A 365 -10.11 -7.13 22.62
N ASP A 366 -9.42 -6.57 21.63
CA ASP A 366 -9.74 -5.27 21.04
C ASP A 366 -11.03 -5.33 20.19
N GLY A 367 -11.54 -6.54 19.92
CA GLY A 367 -12.78 -6.79 19.22
C GLY A 367 -12.64 -6.82 17.71
N ILE A 368 -11.47 -6.54 17.15
CA ILE A 368 -11.04 -6.99 15.84
C ILE A 368 -10.85 -8.53 15.97
N LEU A 369 -10.30 -9.23 15.01
CA LEU A 369 -10.22 -10.70 15.09
C LEU A 369 -8.87 -11.02 14.50
N ASP A 370 -8.14 -11.99 15.04
CA ASP A 370 -6.77 -12.27 14.58
C ASP A 370 -6.73 -12.55 13.06
N THR A 371 -7.80 -13.14 12.50
CA THR A 371 -7.93 -13.38 11.05
C THR A 371 -8.14 -12.12 10.19
N VAL A 372 -8.46 -10.99 10.81
CA VAL A 372 -8.58 -9.64 10.24
C VAL A 372 -7.25 -8.90 10.38
N GLU A 373 -6.62 -8.97 11.55
CA GLU A 373 -5.32 -8.35 11.84
C GLU A 373 -4.15 -9.04 11.17
N ASP A 374 -4.20 -10.37 11.08
CA ASP A 374 -3.33 -11.18 10.24
C ASP A 374 -4.08 -11.88 9.11
N PRO A 375 -4.31 -11.17 7.99
CA PRO A 375 -5.01 -11.75 6.86
C PRO A 375 -4.07 -12.66 6.04
N ASN A 376 -4.10 -13.98 6.29
CA ASN A 376 -3.44 -15.08 5.55
C ASN A 376 -2.85 -14.69 4.15
N ASN A 377 -1.66 -14.09 4.17
CA ASN A 377 -0.98 -13.56 2.98
C ASN A 377 0.15 -14.51 2.52
N ASP A 378 0.74 -15.23 3.47
CA ASP A 378 1.68 -16.38 3.45
C ASP A 378 1.08 -17.66 2.84
N GLY A 379 -0.16 -18.02 3.18
CA GLY A 379 -0.88 -19.19 2.70
C GLY A 379 -1.10 -20.33 3.71
N ASP A 380 -0.73 -20.20 4.97
CA ASP A 380 -0.90 -21.21 6.04
C ASP A 380 -2.34 -21.26 6.59
N ASN A 381 -3.04 -20.12 6.64
CA ASN A 381 -4.32 -19.92 7.37
C ASN A 381 -4.16 -19.94 8.90
N ASP A 382 -3.02 -19.52 9.40
CA ASP A 382 -2.74 -19.52 10.82
C ASP A 382 -2.21 -18.14 11.26
N PRO A 383 -3.00 -17.35 12.02
CA PRO A 383 -2.58 -16.06 12.57
C PRO A 383 -1.37 -16.11 13.52
N LEU A 384 -0.98 -17.29 14.01
CA LEU A 384 0.17 -17.44 14.90
C LEU A 384 1.50 -17.61 14.13
N THR A 385 1.45 -18.01 12.86
CA THR A 385 2.65 -18.31 12.07
C THR A 385 3.04 -17.16 11.13
N ASP A 386 4.27 -16.62 11.27
CA ASP A 386 4.75 -15.41 10.55
C ASP A 386 3.81 -14.19 10.67
N PRO A 387 3.36 -13.84 11.90
CA PRO A 387 2.27 -12.90 12.08
C PRO A 387 2.66 -11.47 11.69
N LEU A 388 1.66 -10.68 11.29
CA LEU A 388 1.86 -9.29 10.91
C LEU A 388 2.19 -8.42 12.14
N ASP A 389 3.28 -7.66 12.04
CA ASP A 389 3.76 -6.67 13.01
C ASP A 389 3.94 -5.35 12.23
N SER A 390 2.93 -4.49 12.30
CA SER A 390 2.78 -3.28 11.47
C SER A 390 3.80 -2.20 11.81
N ASP A 391 4.04 -1.96 13.10
CA ASP A 391 4.94 -0.93 13.61
C ASP A 391 6.39 -1.41 13.80
N GLY A 392 6.63 -2.71 13.81
CA GLY A 392 7.92 -3.35 14.02
C GLY A 392 8.41 -3.32 15.46
N ASN A 393 7.51 -3.22 16.45
CA ASN A 393 7.82 -3.19 17.88
C ASN A 393 8.16 -4.59 18.43
N GLY A 394 7.76 -5.64 17.71
CA GLY A 394 7.98 -7.05 18.04
C GLY A 394 6.83 -7.73 18.76
N ILE A 395 5.68 -7.07 18.90
CA ILE A 395 4.37 -7.59 19.28
C ILE A 395 3.56 -7.62 17.98
N PRO A 396 3.01 -8.78 17.58
CA PRO A 396 2.16 -8.85 16.40
C PRO A 396 0.82 -8.14 16.60
N ASN A 397 0.20 -7.67 15.52
CA ASN A 397 -1.02 -6.86 15.56
C ASN A 397 -2.16 -7.49 16.38
N HIS A 398 -2.42 -8.79 16.22
CA HIS A 398 -3.46 -9.51 16.98
C HIS A 398 -3.20 -9.57 18.50
N ARG A 399 -2.05 -9.09 18.96
CA ARG A 399 -1.61 -9.09 20.37
C ARG A 399 -1.25 -7.69 20.84
N ASP A 400 -1.49 -6.67 20.02
CA ASP A 400 -1.04 -5.29 20.18
C ASP A 400 -2.22 -4.35 20.11
N ILE A 401 -2.56 -3.70 21.23
CA ILE A 401 -3.73 -2.83 21.29
C ILE A 401 -3.51 -1.45 20.62
N ASP A 402 -2.32 -1.18 20.07
CA ASP A 402 -1.91 0.06 19.37
C ASP A 402 -0.96 -0.33 18.22
N SER A 403 -1.49 -1.07 17.23
CA SER A 403 -0.74 -1.78 16.19
C SER A 403 0.14 -0.89 15.30
N ASP A 404 -0.15 0.41 15.24
CA ASP A 404 0.58 1.38 14.45
C ASP A 404 1.43 2.35 15.30
N ASN A 405 1.23 2.32 16.62
CA ASN A 405 2.02 3.01 17.64
C ASN A 405 1.89 4.53 17.59
N ASP A 406 0.69 5.01 17.24
CA ASP A 406 0.34 6.42 17.22
C ASP A 406 -0.13 6.92 18.60
N GLY A 407 -0.60 6.01 19.47
CA GLY A 407 -1.08 6.26 20.83
C GLY A 407 -2.60 6.32 21.00
N ILE A 408 -3.37 5.93 19.98
CA ILE A 408 -4.82 5.72 20.02
C ILE A 408 -5.05 4.19 19.93
N PRO A 409 -5.83 3.58 20.83
CA PRO A 409 -5.99 2.12 20.80
C PRO A 409 -6.81 1.60 19.59
N ASP A 410 -6.46 0.42 19.07
CA ASP A 410 -7.05 -0.22 17.90
C ASP A 410 -8.58 -0.38 18.02
N ASN A 411 -9.07 -0.73 19.23
CA ASN A 411 -10.50 -0.81 19.53
C ASN A 411 -11.25 0.52 19.25
N VAL A 412 -10.57 1.65 19.50
CA VAL A 412 -11.10 3.02 19.33
C VAL A 412 -11.08 3.42 17.86
N GLU A 413 -10.02 3.10 17.15
CA GLU A 413 -9.82 3.47 15.75
C GLU A 413 -10.62 2.59 14.80
N GLY A 414 -10.65 1.29 15.05
CA GLY A 414 -11.44 0.31 14.30
C GLY A 414 -12.97 0.55 14.36
N GLN A 415 -13.43 1.50 15.16
CA GLN A 415 -14.84 1.83 15.32
C GLN A 415 -15.17 3.31 15.00
N PRO A 416 -16.40 3.59 14.51
CA PRO A 416 -16.83 4.95 14.30
C PRO A 416 -17.14 5.65 15.63
N THR A 417 -16.65 6.88 15.81
CA THR A 417 -16.96 7.75 16.97
C THR A 417 -18.45 7.79 17.26
N GLN A 418 -19.28 8.01 16.22
CA GLN A 418 -20.72 8.09 16.37
C GLN A 418 -21.39 6.71 16.45
N GLY A 419 -21.26 6.03 17.57
CA GLY A 419 -21.89 4.73 17.79
C GLY A 419 -21.01 3.72 18.50
N TYR A 420 -19.76 4.11 18.77
CA TYR A 420 -18.76 3.43 19.56
C TYR A 420 -19.34 2.52 20.66
N ILE A 421 -18.85 1.29 20.69
CA ILE A 421 -19.27 0.22 21.59
C ILE A 421 -18.04 -0.16 22.43
N PRO A 422 -17.98 0.23 23.72
CA PRO A 422 -16.90 -0.21 24.58
C PRO A 422 -17.07 -1.68 24.99
N PRO A 423 -15.97 -2.38 25.31
CA PRO A 423 -15.97 -3.77 25.74
C PRO A 423 -16.73 -3.93 27.07
N THR A 424 -17.25 -5.13 27.31
CA THR A 424 -18.03 -5.42 28.53
C THR A 424 -17.28 -6.19 29.61
N GLY A 425 -16.12 -6.74 29.27
CA GLY A 425 -15.36 -7.74 30.02
C GLY A 425 -16.16 -9.01 30.28
N ASN A 426 -17.01 -9.43 29.33
CA ASN A 426 -17.72 -10.70 29.44
C ASN A 426 -17.61 -11.48 28.13
N ASP A 427 -17.01 -12.65 28.21
CA ASP A 427 -17.18 -13.72 27.24
C ASP A 427 -18.12 -14.80 27.83
N ALA A 428 -19.20 -15.11 27.09
CA ALA A 428 -20.19 -16.10 27.50
C ALA A 428 -19.95 -17.50 26.90
N ASP A 429 -19.20 -17.57 25.81
CA ASP A 429 -18.94 -18.73 24.95
C ASP A 429 -17.63 -19.42 25.30
N ASN A 430 -16.69 -18.67 25.90
CA ASN A 430 -15.32 -19.07 26.13
C ASN A 430 -14.59 -19.29 24.80
N ASP A 431 -14.72 -18.31 23.90
CA ASP A 431 -14.03 -18.21 22.61
C ASP A 431 -13.20 -16.93 22.47
N GLY A 432 -13.02 -16.15 23.55
CA GLY A 432 -12.06 -15.04 23.62
C GLY A 432 -12.67 -13.67 23.30
N LEU A 433 -13.48 -13.59 22.24
CA LEU A 433 -14.18 -12.36 21.82
C LEU A 433 -15.22 -11.85 22.85
N ASP A 434 -15.18 -10.56 23.22
CA ASP A 434 -16.18 -9.96 24.13
C ASP A 434 -17.65 -10.03 23.60
N ASP A 435 -18.60 -10.32 24.50
CA ASP A 435 -20.07 -10.30 24.28
C ASP A 435 -20.57 -9.01 23.56
N ALA A 436 -19.80 -7.90 23.63
CA ALA A 436 -20.05 -6.65 22.92
C ALA A 436 -20.06 -6.82 21.39
N TYR A 437 -19.20 -7.71 20.89
CA TYR A 437 -18.82 -7.81 19.49
C TYR A 437 -19.40 -9.08 18.80
N GLU A 438 -19.91 -10.07 19.55
CA GLU A 438 -20.51 -11.35 19.06
C GLU A 438 -21.90 -11.28 18.31
N GLY A 439 -22.25 -10.17 17.66
CA GLY A 439 -23.53 -9.94 16.93
C GLY A 439 -24.61 -11.08 16.87
N ALA A 440 -24.62 -11.91 15.82
CA ALA A 440 -25.44 -13.11 15.64
C ALA A 440 -24.61 -14.42 15.61
N GLY A 441 -23.34 -14.29 15.96
CA GLY A 441 -22.20 -15.21 15.93
C GLY A 441 -20.92 -14.37 16.04
N ASP A 442 -19.78 -15.02 15.91
CA ASP A 442 -18.45 -14.49 16.22
C ASP A 442 -17.99 -13.65 15.02
N GLU A 443 -18.37 -12.37 15.06
CA GLU A 443 -18.40 -11.49 13.89
C GLU A 443 -17.39 -10.35 13.95
N GLY A 444 -16.88 -10.05 15.15
CA GLY A 444 -15.94 -8.96 15.42
C GLY A 444 -16.46 -7.57 15.07
N ILE A 445 -15.57 -6.61 15.23
CA ILE A 445 -15.62 -5.26 14.68
C ILE A 445 -15.31 -5.36 13.19
N THR A 446 -15.89 -4.46 12.41
CA THR A 446 -15.46 -4.25 11.04
C THR A 446 -14.68 -2.94 11.06
N PRO A 447 -13.35 -2.97 10.95
CA PRO A 447 -12.52 -1.78 11.03
C PRO A 447 -13.02 -0.68 10.07
N GLU A 448 -12.99 0.57 10.53
CA GLU A 448 -13.21 1.73 9.68
C GLU A 448 -11.97 1.99 8.78
N ASP A 449 -12.20 2.72 7.71
CA ASP A 449 -11.24 3.06 6.63
C ASP A 449 -11.73 4.42 6.11
N THR A 450 -11.29 5.48 6.79
CA THR A 450 -11.86 6.83 6.75
C THR A 450 -11.61 7.49 5.40
N ASP A 451 -10.37 7.47 4.91
CA ASP A 451 -9.98 8.00 3.59
C ASP A 451 -10.35 7.06 2.41
N GLY A 452 -10.57 5.77 2.68
CA GLY A 452 -10.92 4.76 1.69
C GLY A 452 -9.73 4.21 0.88
N ASP A 453 -8.50 4.33 1.37
CA ASP A 453 -7.28 3.85 0.72
C ASP A 453 -7.04 2.35 0.85
N THR A 454 -7.83 1.67 1.70
CA THR A 454 -7.83 0.25 2.06
C THR A 454 -6.94 -0.17 3.23
N THR A 455 -6.21 0.76 3.84
CA THR A 455 -5.59 0.64 5.15
C THR A 455 -6.68 0.98 6.18
N PRO A 456 -7.02 0.07 7.10
CA PRO A 456 -7.93 0.41 8.18
C PRO A 456 -7.33 1.47 9.11
N ASP A 457 -8.18 2.29 9.73
CA ASP A 457 -7.76 3.39 10.61
C ASP A 457 -6.73 2.94 11.67
N TYR A 458 -6.96 1.81 12.37
CA TYR A 458 -6.04 1.27 13.39
C TYR A 458 -4.64 0.86 12.89
N LEU A 459 -4.40 0.91 11.58
CA LEU A 459 -3.10 0.64 10.95
C LEU A 459 -2.58 1.84 10.15
N ASP A 460 -3.34 2.93 10.10
CA ASP A 460 -3.02 4.12 9.33
C ASP A 460 -2.55 5.25 10.22
N GLN A 461 -1.46 5.90 9.84
CA GLN A 461 -0.81 6.93 10.65
C GLN A 461 -1.38 8.34 10.42
N ASP A 462 -2.37 8.44 9.52
CA ASP A 462 -2.97 9.64 8.93
C ASP A 462 -4.32 9.20 8.33
N SER A 463 -5.29 8.89 9.20
CA SER A 463 -6.53 8.16 8.89
C SER A 463 -7.45 8.86 7.89
N ASP A 464 -7.37 10.18 7.76
CA ASP A 464 -8.12 10.97 6.77
C ASP A 464 -7.28 11.53 5.61
N ASP A 465 -5.96 11.28 5.57
CA ASP A 465 -5.00 11.71 4.52
C ASP A 465 -4.95 13.24 4.37
N ASP A 466 -5.07 13.97 5.48
CA ASP A 466 -5.05 15.45 5.55
C ASP A 466 -3.64 16.04 5.76
N THR A 467 -2.63 15.16 5.89
CA THR A 467 -1.19 15.43 6.11
C THR A 467 -0.74 15.65 7.56
N VAL A 468 -1.67 15.76 8.50
CA VAL A 468 -1.41 15.77 9.93
C VAL A 468 -1.49 14.31 10.44
N PRO A 469 -0.51 13.84 11.23
CA PRO A 469 -0.57 12.46 11.72
C PRO A 469 -1.57 12.29 12.88
N ASP A 470 -2.23 11.14 12.96
CA ASP A 470 -3.25 10.81 13.97
C ASP A 470 -2.76 11.05 15.41
N ASN A 471 -1.52 10.66 15.71
CA ASN A 471 -0.87 10.97 17.00
C ASN A 471 -0.90 12.46 17.35
N ASN A 472 -0.67 13.37 16.39
CA ASN A 472 -0.73 14.80 16.63
C ASN A 472 -2.16 15.24 16.97
N GLU A 473 -3.14 14.85 16.18
CA GLU A 473 -4.53 15.29 16.32
C GLU A 473 -5.24 14.62 17.49
N GLY A 474 -5.14 13.30 17.61
CA GLY A 474 -5.71 12.50 18.68
C GLY A 474 -5.10 12.79 20.06
N ASN A 475 -3.88 13.34 20.11
CA ASN A 475 -3.21 13.67 21.38
C ASN A 475 -2.98 15.17 21.63
N ASP A 476 -3.45 16.12 20.81
CA ASP A 476 -3.37 17.56 21.10
C ASP A 476 -4.62 18.11 21.82
N PHE A 477 -4.75 17.79 23.11
CA PHE A 477 -5.84 18.28 23.95
C PHE A 477 -5.84 19.79 24.21
N ASN A 478 -4.79 20.49 23.78
CA ASN A 478 -4.59 21.89 24.08
C ASN A 478 -4.57 22.81 22.85
N PHE A 479 -4.69 22.21 21.66
CA PHE A 479 -4.80 22.84 20.36
C PHE A 479 -3.65 23.82 20.12
N ASP A 480 -2.42 23.37 20.38
CA ASP A 480 -1.18 24.13 20.13
C ASP A 480 -0.28 23.54 19.03
N GLY A 481 -0.84 22.63 18.23
CA GLY A 481 -0.22 21.97 17.08
C GLY A 481 0.81 20.92 17.47
N GLN A 482 0.80 20.46 18.73
CA GLN A 482 1.78 19.52 19.25
C GLN A 482 1.11 18.53 20.19
N PRO A 483 1.39 17.22 20.06
CA PRO A 483 0.78 16.23 20.93
C PRO A 483 1.21 16.42 22.39
N ASP A 484 0.25 16.37 23.31
CA ASP A 484 0.45 16.48 24.76
C ASP A 484 1.06 15.18 25.32
N GLN A 485 0.83 14.06 24.65
CA GLN A 485 1.37 12.72 24.90
C GLN A 485 2.45 12.39 23.89
N THR A 486 3.42 11.53 24.24
CA THR A 486 4.53 11.22 23.31
C THR A 486 5.12 9.86 23.60
N TYR A 487 5.37 9.09 22.54
CA TYR A 487 6.12 7.83 22.57
C TYR A 487 7.43 7.88 23.35
N THR A 488 7.61 6.94 24.28
CA THR A 488 8.75 6.84 25.20
C THR A 488 9.68 5.67 24.88
N GLY A 489 9.21 4.68 24.11
CA GLY A 489 9.83 3.38 23.84
C GLY A 489 9.88 2.48 25.08
N THR A 490 8.90 2.61 25.97
CA THR A 490 8.73 1.77 27.16
C THR A 490 7.26 1.42 27.24
N ASP A 491 7.00 0.13 27.29
CA ASP A 491 5.71 -0.45 27.64
C ASP A 491 5.96 -1.30 28.90
N THR A 492 5.22 -0.99 29.97
CA THR A 492 5.39 -1.58 31.29
C THR A 492 4.56 -2.85 31.47
N ASP A 493 3.47 -2.97 30.73
CA ASP A 493 2.41 -3.98 30.77
C ASP A 493 2.73 -5.11 29.84
N GLY A 494 3.29 -4.77 28.69
CA GLY A 494 3.43 -5.66 27.55
C GLY A 494 2.16 -5.70 26.69
N ASP A 495 1.29 -4.70 26.73
CA ASP A 495 0.01 -4.69 26.01
C ASP A 495 0.08 -4.00 24.63
N GLY A 496 1.24 -3.45 24.25
CA GLY A 496 1.43 -2.79 22.96
C GLY A 496 1.41 -1.26 23.04
N LEU A 497 0.58 -0.70 23.92
CA LEU A 497 0.45 0.74 24.13
C LEU A 497 1.63 1.32 24.93
N ASP A 498 2.31 2.35 24.42
CA ASP A 498 3.48 2.92 25.10
C ASP A 498 3.12 3.69 26.39
N ASP A 499 3.95 3.60 27.45
CA ASP A 499 3.89 4.34 28.74
C ASP A 499 3.63 5.86 28.57
N GLY A 500 3.94 6.41 27.39
CA GLY A 500 3.73 7.79 26.99
C GLY A 500 2.27 8.18 26.80
N TYR A 501 1.41 7.20 26.50
CA TYR A 501 -0.01 7.35 26.15
C TYR A 501 -0.96 6.82 27.23
N GLU A 502 -0.53 5.88 28.08
CA GLU A 502 -1.28 5.28 29.21
C GLU A 502 -1.53 6.23 30.43
N GLY A 503 -1.55 7.54 30.18
CA GLY A 503 -1.94 8.57 31.13
C GLY A 503 -1.34 8.46 32.54
N SER A 504 -2.13 7.94 33.49
CA SER A 504 -1.77 7.94 34.92
C SER A 504 -1.47 6.58 35.56
N ASP A 505 -1.76 5.47 34.87
CA ASP A 505 -1.62 4.12 35.39
C ASP A 505 -1.04 3.14 34.37
N VAL A 506 0.19 3.41 33.91
CA VAL A 506 1.12 2.59 33.08
C VAL A 506 1.35 1.11 33.49
N ASN A 507 0.40 0.46 34.15
CA ASN A 507 0.44 -0.93 34.58
C ASN A 507 -0.98 -1.42 34.93
N ASP A 508 -1.98 -1.15 34.11
CA ASP A 508 -3.34 -1.62 34.31
C ASP A 508 -3.66 -2.98 33.67
N GLY A 509 -2.71 -3.57 32.95
CA GLY A 509 -2.87 -4.79 32.16
C GLY A 509 -3.45 -4.46 30.79
N PHE A 510 -4.02 -5.46 30.10
CA PHE A 510 -4.71 -5.25 28.83
C PHE A 510 -6.07 -4.53 29.05
N ASP A 511 -6.04 -3.21 29.14
CA ASP A 511 -7.22 -2.35 29.05
C ASP A 511 -7.29 -1.78 27.63
N VAL A 512 -7.95 -2.52 26.73
CA VAL A 512 -8.00 -2.26 25.26
C VAL A 512 -8.49 -0.87 24.81
N ASN A 513 -8.92 -0.03 25.76
CA ASN A 513 -9.35 1.35 25.51
C ASN A 513 -8.57 2.39 26.33
N ASP A 514 -7.67 1.96 27.22
CA ASP A 514 -7.02 2.77 28.24
C ASP A 514 -7.98 3.81 28.89
N GLU A 515 -7.68 5.12 28.80
CA GLU A 515 -8.50 6.19 29.36
C GLU A 515 -9.63 6.66 28.39
N ILE A 516 -9.78 6.05 27.20
CA ILE A 516 -10.66 6.46 26.08
C ILE A 516 -11.97 5.62 26.03
N ASP A 517 -12.83 5.80 27.04
CA ASP A 517 -14.12 5.10 27.18
C ASP A 517 -15.26 5.66 26.27
N ASP A 518 -15.14 6.93 25.85
CA ASP A 518 -16.13 7.70 25.08
C ASP A 518 -15.39 8.64 24.11
N PRO A 519 -14.92 8.14 22.94
CA PRO A 519 -14.04 8.88 22.02
C PRO A 519 -14.54 10.30 21.72
N ALA A 520 -15.85 10.45 21.46
CA ALA A 520 -16.52 11.73 21.23
C ALA A 520 -16.47 12.75 22.40
N ASN A 521 -15.91 12.39 23.55
CA ASN A 521 -15.74 13.27 24.70
C ASN A 521 -14.32 13.20 25.30
N ASP A 522 -13.60 12.12 25.02
CA ASP A 522 -12.29 11.83 25.60
C ASP A 522 -11.15 12.20 24.63
N LEU A 523 -11.38 12.23 23.31
CA LEU A 523 -10.44 12.69 22.28
C LEU A 523 -10.69 14.16 21.84
N PRO A 524 -9.70 14.82 21.21
CA PRO A 524 -9.84 16.13 20.57
C PRO A 524 -10.91 16.15 19.47
N ASP A 525 -11.62 17.29 19.39
CA ASP A 525 -12.73 17.60 18.48
C ASP A 525 -12.90 19.13 18.54
N THR A 526 -12.26 19.85 17.60
CA THR A 526 -12.15 21.32 17.63
C THR A 526 -13.47 22.00 17.23
N ASP A 527 -14.08 21.54 16.14
CA ASP A 527 -15.30 22.13 15.57
C ASP A 527 -16.59 21.65 16.28
N GLY A 528 -16.52 20.48 16.94
CA GLY A 528 -17.65 19.82 17.57
C GLY A 528 -18.65 19.24 16.58
N THR A 529 -18.28 19.07 15.31
CA THR A 529 -19.16 18.69 14.22
C THR A 529 -18.94 17.31 13.63
N GLU A 530 -18.09 16.99 12.68
CA GLU A 530 -18.27 15.76 11.89
C GLU A 530 -17.81 14.51 12.63
N ASP A 531 -16.53 14.44 12.95
CA ASP A 531 -15.90 13.37 13.75
C ASP A 531 -14.91 13.94 14.79
N VAL A 532 -13.97 13.14 15.27
CA VAL A 532 -12.80 13.59 16.06
C VAL A 532 -11.68 13.96 15.10
N ASN A 533 -10.75 14.82 15.55
CA ASN A 533 -9.79 15.49 14.66
C ASN A 533 -9.08 14.55 13.66
N TYR A 534 -8.43 13.47 14.13
CA TYR A 534 -7.72 12.50 13.28
C TYR A 534 -8.57 11.75 12.21
N ARG A 535 -9.86 12.07 12.11
CA ARG A 535 -10.80 11.54 11.09
C ARG A 535 -11.65 12.63 10.46
N ASP A 536 -11.28 13.90 10.66
CA ASP A 536 -12.01 15.06 10.19
C ASP A 536 -11.12 15.95 9.31
N LEU A 537 -11.32 15.84 7.98
CA LEU A 537 -10.60 16.60 6.95
C LEU A 537 -10.59 18.13 7.13
N ASP A 538 -11.51 18.68 7.93
CA ASP A 538 -11.68 20.12 8.22
C ASP A 538 -11.79 20.26 9.74
N ASP A 539 -10.63 20.19 10.39
CA ASP A 539 -10.47 19.96 11.82
C ASP A 539 -11.21 21.01 12.69
N ASP A 540 -11.22 22.26 12.24
CA ASP A 540 -11.83 23.38 12.95
C ASP A 540 -13.21 23.81 12.42
N GLY A 541 -13.62 23.22 11.30
CA GLY A 541 -14.93 23.37 10.68
C GLY A 541 -15.15 24.75 10.09
N ASP A 542 -14.09 25.44 9.68
CA ASP A 542 -14.17 26.74 9.01
C ASP A 542 -14.61 26.59 7.55
N GLY A 543 -14.32 25.45 6.91
CA GLY A 543 -14.69 25.12 5.54
C GLY A 543 -13.51 24.97 4.58
N ILE A 544 -12.27 25.06 5.06
CA ILE A 544 -11.03 24.73 4.36
C ILE A 544 -10.55 23.37 4.85
N ASP A 545 -10.20 22.47 3.93
CA ASP A 545 -9.63 21.18 4.32
C ASP A 545 -8.22 21.42 4.92
N THR A 546 -7.85 20.72 6.00
CA THR A 546 -6.60 20.94 6.74
C THR A 546 -5.34 20.84 5.87
N GLU A 547 -5.35 20.02 4.82
CA GLU A 547 -4.24 19.94 3.85
C GLU A 547 -3.99 21.27 3.10
N ASP A 548 -5.03 22.09 2.92
CA ASP A 548 -5.00 23.36 2.20
C ASP A 548 -4.59 24.55 3.10
N GLU A 549 -4.46 24.33 4.41
CA GLU A 549 -4.04 25.32 5.41
C GLU A 549 -2.51 25.34 5.66
N ASP A 550 -1.72 24.67 4.81
CA ASP A 550 -0.25 24.80 4.74
C ASP A 550 0.17 26.14 4.10
N ASP A 551 -0.10 27.21 4.83
CA ASP A 551 0.05 28.61 4.46
C ASP A 551 1.46 28.94 3.92
N ASN A 552 2.48 28.24 4.43
CA ASN A 552 3.87 28.42 4.01
C ASN A 552 4.36 27.43 2.91
N GLY A 553 3.55 26.44 2.55
CA GLY A 553 3.77 25.48 1.46
C GLY A 553 4.90 24.48 1.74
N ASN A 554 5.11 24.08 2.99
CA ASN A 554 6.16 23.15 3.39
C ASN A 554 5.68 21.69 3.57
N GLY A 555 4.37 21.46 3.56
CA GLY A 555 3.65 20.20 3.81
C GLY A 555 3.57 19.84 5.30
N ASP A 556 3.35 20.81 6.18
CA ASP A 556 3.21 20.66 7.63
C ASP A 556 2.30 21.80 8.17
N PRO A 557 0.96 21.62 8.11
CA PRO A 557 0.00 22.62 8.60
C PRO A 557 0.19 22.97 10.08
N THR A 558 0.80 22.06 10.86
CA THR A 558 0.96 22.20 12.31
C THR A 558 1.87 23.35 12.76
N ASP A 559 2.61 23.97 11.85
CA ASP A 559 3.54 25.08 12.14
C ASP A 559 3.14 26.45 11.59
N ASP A 560 1.97 26.54 10.95
CA ASP A 560 1.35 27.77 10.46
C ASP A 560 0.33 28.32 11.48
N ASP A 561 0.45 29.62 11.77
CA ASP A 561 -0.24 30.38 12.85
C ASP A 561 -0.25 31.85 12.37
N THR A 562 -1.23 32.18 11.53
CA THR A 562 -1.31 33.39 10.73
C THR A 562 -1.46 34.64 11.61
N ASP A 563 -2.23 34.57 12.70
CA ASP A 563 -2.45 35.67 13.63
C ASP A 563 -1.45 35.77 14.83
N ASP A 564 -0.51 34.82 14.94
CA ASP A 564 0.47 34.66 16.03
C ASP A 564 -0.20 34.49 17.44
N ASP A 565 -1.42 33.94 17.56
CA ASP A 565 -2.08 33.71 18.84
C ASP A 565 -1.64 32.43 19.56
N GLY A 566 -1.08 31.49 18.78
CA GLY A 566 -0.50 30.23 19.22
C GLY A 566 -1.39 29.01 19.07
N THR A 567 -2.51 29.14 18.36
CA THR A 567 -3.32 28.05 17.78
C THR A 567 -2.93 27.97 16.30
N PRO A 568 -2.54 26.81 15.77
CA PRO A 568 -2.30 26.69 14.33
C PRO A 568 -3.57 26.94 13.53
N ASP A 569 -3.40 27.32 12.25
CA ASP A 569 -4.50 27.69 11.35
C ASP A 569 -5.56 26.58 11.30
N TYR A 570 -5.16 25.32 11.05
CA TYR A 570 -6.07 24.15 11.02
C TYR A 570 -6.84 23.82 12.31
N LEU A 571 -6.56 24.53 13.41
CA LEU A 571 -7.26 24.39 14.68
C LEU A 571 -7.90 25.72 15.15
N ASP A 572 -7.83 26.79 14.35
CA ASP A 572 -8.35 28.12 14.66
C ASP A 572 -9.49 28.53 13.71
N PRO A 573 -10.76 28.31 14.10
CA PRO A 573 -11.93 28.56 13.26
C PRO A 573 -12.27 30.06 13.13
N THR A 574 -11.30 30.92 13.43
CA THR A 574 -11.39 32.37 13.33
C THR A 574 -10.20 33.02 12.65
N ASP A 575 -9.20 32.26 12.18
CA ASP A 575 -8.02 32.78 11.45
C ASP A 575 -8.19 32.79 9.91
N ASP A 576 -9.43 32.73 9.49
CA ASP A 576 -9.84 33.00 8.12
C ASP A 576 -9.43 34.38 7.61
N THR A 577 -8.86 34.41 6.40
CA THR A 577 -8.66 35.65 5.65
C THR A 577 -10.01 36.20 5.19
N ASP A 578 -10.31 37.46 5.53
CA ASP A 578 -11.53 38.22 5.16
C ASP A 578 -11.02 39.52 4.52
N THR A 579 -10.85 39.50 3.20
CA THR A 579 -10.14 40.52 2.43
C THR A 579 -10.84 41.86 2.57
N ASP A 580 -12.16 41.93 2.36
CA ASP A 580 -12.92 43.17 2.35
C ASP A 580 -13.46 43.64 3.73
N ASP A 581 -13.19 42.88 4.80
CA ASP A 581 -13.61 43.15 6.18
C ASP A 581 -15.17 43.15 6.34
N ASP A 582 -15.92 42.45 5.47
CA ASP A 582 -17.38 42.40 5.49
C ASP A 582 -17.95 41.41 6.54
N GLY A 583 -17.12 40.46 6.97
CA GLY A 583 -17.41 39.41 7.94
C GLY A 583 -17.80 38.07 7.34
N VAL A 584 -17.52 37.83 6.06
CA VAL A 584 -17.52 36.55 5.37
C VAL A 584 -16.06 36.23 4.97
N PRO A 585 -15.48 35.10 5.42
CA PRO A 585 -14.15 34.65 4.98
C PRO A 585 -14.04 34.45 3.47
N ASP A 586 -12.90 34.81 2.86
CA ASP A 586 -12.57 34.66 1.43
C ASP A 586 -12.95 33.25 0.89
N HIS A 587 -12.71 32.19 1.66
CA HIS A 587 -13.02 30.82 1.21
C HIS A 587 -14.54 30.52 1.11
N THR A 588 -15.39 31.30 1.79
CA THR A 588 -16.86 31.21 1.71
C THR A 588 -17.51 32.39 1.01
N ASP A 589 -16.77 33.47 0.83
CA ASP A 589 -17.15 34.64 0.06
C ASP A 589 -17.20 34.24 -1.44
N ILE A 590 -18.01 34.95 -2.20
CA ILE A 590 -18.15 34.75 -3.64
C ILE A 590 -17.71 35.97 -4.46
N ASP A 591 -17.21 37.00 -3.76
CA ASP A 591 -16.85 38.34 -4.21
C ASP A 591 -15.86 38.96 -3.18
N ASP A 592 -14.68 38.36 -3.00
CA ASP A 592 -13.74 38.60 -1.86
C ASP A 592 -13.31 40.08 -1.66
N ASP A 593 -13.32 40.90 -2.71
CA ASP A 593 -13.02 42.33 -2.65
C ASP A 593 -14.26 43.23 -2.67
N ASN A 594 -15.45 42.64 -2.77
CA ASN A 594 -16.77 43.24 -2.84
C ASN A 594 -16.98 44.23 -4.00
N ASP A 595 -16.18 44.15 -5.06
CA ASP A 595 -16.29 45.01 -6.23
C ASP A 595 -17.53 44.66 -7.10
N GLY A 596 -18.19 43.54 -6.81
CA GLY A 596 -19.39 43.04 -7.47
C GLY A 596 -19.11 42.11 -8.65
N ILE A 597 -17.87 41.87 -9.03
CA ILE A 597 -17.42 40.92 -10.05
C ILE A 597 -16.96 39.63 -9.36
N LEU A 598 -17.89 38.69 -9.14
CA LEU A 598 -17.60 37.39 -8.50
C LEU A 598 -16.23 36.76 -8.83
N ASP A 599 -15.57 36.14 -7.85
CA ASP A 599 -14.22 35.54 -8.00
C ASP A 599 -14.18 34.52 -9.15
N THR A 600 -15.26 33.77 -9.37
CA THR A 600 -15.35 32.81 -10.48
C THR A 600 -15.33 33.44 -11.89
N VAL A 601 -15.55 34.75 -11.98
CA VAL A 601 -15.43 35.57 -13.19
C VAL A 601 -14.01 36.07 -13.36
N GLU A 602 -13.37 36.46 -12.26
CA GLU A 602 -12.04 37.07 -12.20
C GLU A 602 -10.92 36.05 -12.24
N ASP A 603 -11.14 34.90 -11.62
CA ASP A 603 -10.40 33.67 -11.81
C ASP A 603 -11.24 32.55 -12.47
N PRO A 604 -11.34 32.57 -13.81
CA PRO A 604 -12.07 31.55 -14.53
C PRO A 604 -11.26 30.25 -14.64
N ASN A 605 -11.38 29.32 -13.69
CA ASN A 605 -10.91 27.91 -13.69
C ASN A 605 -10.21 27.43 -14.99
N ASN A 606 -8.96 27.85 -15.17
CA ASN A 606 -8.16 27.59 -16.37
C ASN A 606 -7.16 26.43 -16.16
N ASP A 607 -6.77 26.22 -14.91
CA ASP A 607 -6.01 25.17 -14.20
C ASP A 607 -6.76 23.84 -14.09
N GLY A 608 -8.03 23.85 -13.69
CA GLY A 608 -8.89 22.67 -13.57
C GLY A 608 -9.26 22.22 -12.16
N ASP A 609 -8.91 22.95 -11.11
CA ASP A 609 -9.25 22.68 -9.69
C ASP A 609 -10.71 23.03 -9.36
N ASN A 610 -11.29 24.05 -10.01
CA ASN A 610 -12.58 24.66 -9.67
C ASN A 610 -12.55 25.49 -8.37
N ASP A 611 -11.39 26.02 -8.00
CA ASP A 611 -11.23 26.80 -6.79
C ASP A 611 -10.49 28.12 -7.10
N PRO A 612 -11.16 29.28 -6.98
CA PRO A 612 -10.56 30.60 -7.18
C PRO A 612 -9.40 30.95 -6.24
N LEU A 613 -9.25 30.26 -5.11
CA LEU A 613 -8.17 30.51 -4.15
C LEU A 613 -6.85 29.81 -4.53
N THR A 614 -6.91 28.78 -5.39
CA THR A 614 -5.73 27.98 -5.77
C THR A 614 -5.14 28.39 -7.13
N ASP A 615 -3.83 28.69 -7.18
CA ASP A 615 -3.13 29.23 -8.38
C ASP A 615 -3.83 30.45 -9.03
N PRO A 616 -4.22 31.48 -8.25
CA PRO A 616 -5.15 32.49 -8.70
C PRO A 616 -4.56 33.45 -9.73
N LEU A 617 -5.44 34.04 -10.56
CA LEU A 617 -5.03 34.97 -11.61
C LEU A 617 -4.63 36.34 -11.04
N ASP A 618 -3.40 36.78 -11.33
CA ASP A 618 -2.84 38.11 -11.01
C ASP A 618 -2.46 38.80 -12.34
N SER A 619 -3.27 39.77 -12.78
CA SER A 619 -3.19 40.35 -14.13
C SER A 619 -2.06 41.38 -14.28
N ASP A 620 -1.83 42.22 -13.28
CA ASP A 620 -0.80 43.25 -13.30
C ASP A 620 0.57 42.75 -12.77
N GLY A 621 0.60 41.63 -12.05
CA GLY A 621 1.77 41.01 -11.44
C GLY A 621 2.23 41.71 -10.16
N ASN A 622 1.33 42.38 -9.44
CA ASN A 622 1.64 43.09 -8.18
C ASN A 622 1.71 42.15 -6.97
N GLY A 623 1.16 40.93 -7.09
CA GLY A 623 1.11 39.90 -6.06
C GLY A 623 -0.18 39.85 -5.23
N ILE A 624 -1.20 40.60 -5.61
CA ILE A 624 -2.58 40.51 -5.14
C ILE A 624 -3.37 39.87 -6.30
N PRO A 625 -4.09 38.76 -6.07
CA PRO A 625 -4.96 38.17 -7.08
C PRO A 625 -6.09 39.12 -7.49
N ASN A 626 -6.59 38.99 -8.73
CA ASN A 626 -7.66 39.85 -9.24
C ASN A 626 -8.88 39.88 -8.29
N HIS A 627 -9.32 38.73 -7.78
CA HIS A 627 -10.48 38.66 -6.87
C HIS A 627 -10.28 39.34 -5.51
N ARG A 628 -9.08 39.86 -5.24
CA ARG A 628 -8.71 40.56 -4.00
C ARG A 628 -8.17 41.95 -4.29
N ASP A 629 -8.24 42.40 -5.55
CA ASP A 629 -7.59 43.61 -6.05
C ASP A 629 -8.62 44.49 -6.75
N ILE A 630 -8.95 45.64 -6.15
CA ILE A 630 -9.97 46.54 -6.68
C ILE A 630 -9.50 47.36 -7.91
N ASP A 631 -8.25 47.20 -8.40
CA ASP A 631 -7.63 47.86 -9.57
C ASP A 631 -6.71 46.85 -10.30
N SER A 632 -7.31 45.74 -10.76
CA SER A 632 -6.61 44.54 -11.26
C SER A 632 -5.61 44.77 -12.40
N ASP A 633 -5.71 45.87 -13.15
CA ASP A 633 -4.82 46.22 -14.26
C ASP A 633 -3.84 47.38 -13.95
N ASN A 634 -4.01 47.99 -12.77
CA ASN A 634 -3.21 49.04 -12.15
C ASN A 634 -3.13 50.34 -12.95
N ASP A 635 -4.24 50.72 -13.55
CA ASP A 635 -4.38 51.97 -14.28
C ASP A 635 -4.86 53.12 -13.36
N GLY A 636 -5.41 52.80 -12.18
CA GLY A 636 -5.90 53.74 -11.18
C GLY A 636 -7.39 54.08 -11.30
N ILE A 637 -8.18 53.27 -11.98
CA ILE A 637 -9.64 53.32 -12.03
C ILE A 637 -10.16 52.00 -11.42
N PRO A 638 -11.02 52.03 -10.38
CA PRO A 638 -11.42 50.79 -9.73
C PRO A 638 -12.27 49.85 -10.60
N ASP A 639 -12.09 48.53 -10.42
CA ASP A 639 -12.72 47.45 -11.19
C ASP A 639 -14.24 47.53 -11.18
N ASN A 640 -14.84 47.85 -10.02
CA ASN A 640 -16.28 48.13 -9.90
C ASN A 640 -16.78 49.22 -10.87
N VAL A 641 -15.95 50.23 -11.14
CA VAL A 641 -16.25 51.37 -12.02
C VAL A 641 -16.08 51.00 -13.49
N GLU A 642 -15.06 50.21 -13.79
CA GLU A 642 -14.70 49.77 -15.14
C GLU A 642 -15.61 48.67 -15.64
N GLY A 643 -15.91 47.67 -14.80
CA GLY A 643 -16.82 46.57 -15.06
C GLY A 643 -18.27 47.01 -15.34
N GLN A 644 -18.60 48.28 -15.13
CA GLN A 644 -19.95 48.82 -15.33
C GLN A 644 -20.03 49.94 -16.38
N PRO A 645 -21.17 50.05 -17.09
CA PRO A 645 -21.39 51.18 -18.00
C PRO A 645 -21.63 52.48 -17.23
N THR A 646 -20.92 53.56 -17.60
CA THR A 646 -21.11 54.94 -17.09
C THR A 646 -22.59 55.33 -17.01
N GLN A 647 -23.36 55.04 -18.06
CA GLN A 647 -24.78 55.38 -18.12
C GLN A 647 -25.69 54.36 -17.44
N GLY A 648 -25.64 54.29 -16.12
CA GLY A 648 -26.48 53.38 -15.36
C GLY A 648 -25.80 52.73 -14.18
N TYR A 649 -24.51 53.03 -13.99
CA TYR A 649 -23.68 52.69 -12.84
C TYR A 649 -24.46 52.59 -11.53
N ILE A 650 -24.20 51.49 -10.83
CA ILE A 650 -24.79 51.12 -9.55
C ILE A 650 -23.65 51.12 -8.54
N PRO A 651 -23.58 52.10 -7.63
CA PRO A 651 -22.59 52.07 -6.56
C PRO A 651 -22.96 51.02 -5.50
N PRO A 652 -21.95 50.51 -4.77
CA PRO A 652 -22.13 49.55 -3.66
C PRO A 652 -23.02 50.14 -2.56
N THR A 653 -23.67 49.28 -1.78
CA THR A 653 -24.57 49.68 -0.68
C THR A 653 -24.04 49.37 0.72
N GLY A 654 -23.00 48.55 0.83
CA GLY A 654 -22.46 47.94 2.04
C GLY A 654 -23.50 47.12 2.78
N ASN A 655 -24.39 46.40 2.07
CA ASN A 655 -25.32 45.48 2.69
C ASN A 655 -25.24 44.13 1.99
N ASP A 656 -24.88 43.11 2.76
CA ASP A 656 -25.16 41.72 2.45
C ASP A 656 -26.26 41.22 3.43
N ALA A 657 -27.34 40.66 2.88
CA ALA A 657 -28.47 40.14 3.64
C ALA A 657 -28.45 38.61 3.79
N ASP A 658 -27.66 37.94 2.95
CA ASP A 658 -27.56 36.49 2.76
C ASP A 658 -26.38 35.93 3.52
N ASN A 659 -25.37 36.77 3.81
CA ASN A 659 -24.08 36.39 4.36
C ASN A 659 -23.35 35.47 3.37
N ASP A 660 -23.32 35.88 2.11
CA ASP A 660 -22.58 35.24 1.01
C ASP A 660 -21.52 36.17 0.39
N GLY A 661 -21.26 37.34 0.99
CA GLY A 661 -20.16 38.24 0.62
C GLY A 661 -20.52 39.27 -0.45
N LEU A 662 -21.35 38.90 -1.42
CA LEU A 662 -21.79 39.79 -2.51
C LEU A 662 -22.78 40.90 -2.05
N ASP A 663 -22.50 42.18 -2.35
CA ASP A 663 -23.43 43.28 -2.03
C ASP A 663 -24.84 43.11 -2.68
N ASP A 664 -25.91 43.34 -1.88
CA ASP A 664 -27.33 43.41 -2.26
C ASP A 664 -27.60 44.23 -3.55
N ALA A 665 -26.70 45.15 -3.92
CA ALA A 665 -26.71 45.94 -5.14
C ALA A 665 -26.64 45.08 -6.41
N TYR A 666 -25.95 43.95 -6.36
CA TYR A 666 -25.54 43.14 -7.50
C TYR A 666 -26.29 41.79 -7.58
N GLU A 667 -26.97 41.33 -6.53
CA GLU A 667 -27.72 40.05 -6.41
C GLU A 667 -29.05 39.88 -7.21
N GLY A 668 -29.17 40.41 -8.43
CA GLY A 668 -30.38 40.41 -9.28
C GLY A 668 -31.59 39.52 -8.89
N ALA A 669 -31.60 38.23 -9.25
CA ALA A 669 -32.58 37.21 -8.88
C ALA A 669 -31.94 35.97 -8.20
N GLY A 670 -30.70 36.15 -7.76
CA GLY A 670 -29.72 35.21 -7.23
C GLY A 670 -28.33 35.86 -7.37
N ASP A 671 -27.31 35.08 -7.05
CA ASP A 671 -25.92 35.50 -6.84
C ASP A 671 -25.23 35.58 -8.21
N GLU A 672 -25.46 36.72 -8.88
CA GLU A 672 -25.28 36.88 -10.32
C GLU A 672 -24.14 37.84 -10.68
N GLY A 673 -23.69 38.65 -9.72
CA GLY A 673 -22.67 39.67 -9.89
C GLY A 673 -22.96 40.71 -10.97
N ILE A 674 -21.95 41.53 -11.22
CA ILE A 674 -21.80 42.41 -12.37
C ILE A 674 -21.43 41.55 -13.58
N THR A 675 -21.85 41.99 -14.76
CA THR A 675 -21.30 41.43 -16.01
C THR A 675 -20.35 42.48 -16.54
N PRO A 676 -19.02 42.25 -16.48
CA PRO A 676 -18.03 43.23 -16.90
C PRO A 676 -18.27 43.75 -18.33
N GLU A 677 -18.03 45.06 -18.53
CA GLU A 677 -18.07 45.68 -19.86
C GLU A 677 -16.79 45.33 -20.64
N ASP A 678 -16.89 45.37 -21.96
CA ASP A 678 -15.81 45.09 -22.93
C ASP A 678 -16.07 46.07 -24.08
N THR A 679 -15.50 47.27 -23.93
CA THR A 679 -15.84 48.48 -24.69
C THR A 679 -15.43 48.35 -26.15
N ASP A 680 -14.22 47.84 -26.42
CA ASP A 680 -13.70 47.65 -27.77
C ASP A 680 -14.14 46.31 -28.43
N GLY A 681 -14.58 45.34 -27.63
CA GLY A 681 -15.06 44.03 -28.04
C GLY A 681 -13.95 43.01 -28.32
N ASP A 682 -12.76 43.16 -27.75
CA ASP A 682 -11.60 42.29 -27.95
C ASP A 682 -11.57 41.03 -27.08
N THR A 683 -12.48 40.94 -26.11
CA THR A 683 -12.68 39.89 -25.08
C THR A 683 -11.89 40.05 -23.79
N THR A 684 -11.07 41.08 -23.65
CA THR A 684 -10.54 41.55 -22.37
C THR A 684 -11.61 42.49 -21.79
N PRO A 685 -12.15 42.21 -20.59
CA PRO A 685 -13.02 43.17 -19.91
C PRO A 685 -12.28 44.47 -19.58
N ASP A 686 -13.02 45.57 -19.50
CA ASP A 686 -12.46 46.91 -19.25
C ASP A 686 -11.57 46.94 -17.99
N TYR A 687 -11.99 46.32 -16.87
CA TYR A 687 -11.22 46.25 -15.61
C TYR A 687 -9.88 45.48 -15.70
N LEU A 688 -9.60 44.82 -16.83
CA LEU A 688 -8.34 44.11 -17.11
C LEU A 688 -7.58 44.72 -18.31
N ASP A 689 -8.08 45.83 -18.88
CA ASP A 689 -7.59 46.39 -20.13
C ASP A 689 -7.08 47.83 -19.99
N GLN A 690 -5.76 48.00 -20.10
CA GLN A 690 -5.08 49.29 -19.91
C GLN A 690 -5.38 50.39 -20.97
N ASP A 691 -6.27 50.12 -21.93
CA ASP A 691 -6.68 50.95 -23.07
C ASP A 691 -8.07 50.47 -23.55
N SER A 692 -9.10 50.63 -22.70
CA SER A 692 -10.45 50.04 -22.82
C SER A 692 -11.16 50.30 -24.15
N ASP A 693 -10.88 51.41 -24.84
CA ASP A 693 -11.45 51.71 -26.14
C ASP A 693 -10.48 51.53 -27.33
N ASP A 694 -9.25 51.11 -27.05
CA ASP A 694 -8.22 50.74 -28.00
C ASP A 694 -7.83 51.93 -28.94
N ASP A 695 -7.91 53.17 -28.42
CA ASP A 695 -7.65 54.41 -29.13
C ASP A 695 -6.19 54.88 -29.11
N THR A 696 -5.33 54.15 -28.40
CA THR A 696 -3.89 54.35 -28.18
C THR A 696 -3.47 55.28 -27.04
N VAL A 697 -4.43 55.88 -26.33
CA VAL A 697 -4.18 56.60 -25.09
C VAL A 697 -4.57 55.67 -23.92
N PRO A 698 -3.66 55.38 -22.97
CA PRO A 698 -4.00 54.49 -21.87
C PRO A 698 -5.04 55.08 -20.91
N ASP A 699 -5.86 54.23 -20.32
CA ASP A 699 -7.00 54.60 -19.47
C ASP A 699 -6.59 55.48 -18.29
N ASN A 700 -5.51 55.13 -17.59
CA ASN A 700 -4.86 56.00 -16.59
C ASN A 700 -4.67 57.45 -17.05
N ASN A 701 -4.22 57.68 -18.30
CA ASN A 701 -4.02 59.05 -18.77
C ASN A 701 -5.35 59.79 -18.95
N GLU A 702 -6.41 59.09 -19.35
CA GLU A 702 -7.71 59.67 -19.71
C GLU A 702 -8.64 59.79 -18.52
N GLY A 703 -8.72 58.74 -17.70
CA GLY A 703 -9.44 58.69 -16.42
C GLY A 703 -8.85 59.65 -15.37
N ASN A 704 -7.55 59.95 -15.44
CA ASN A 704 -6.89 60.80 -14.43
C ASN A 704 -6.46 62.20 -14.90
N ASP A 705 -6.74 62.64 -16.14
CA ASP A 705 -6.45 64.02 -16.60
C ASP A 705 -7.63 65.00 -16.43
N PHE A 706 -7.91 65.37 -15.18
CA PHE A 706 -8.98 66.33 -14.85
C PHE A 706 -8.74 67.75 -15.37
N ASN A 707 -7.52 68.06 -15.79
CA ASN A 707 -7.11 69.40 -16.21
C ASN A 707 -6.99 69.54 -17.74
N PHE A 708 -7.08 68.41 -18.45
CA PHE A 708 -7.03 68.25 -19.90
C PHE A 708 -5.72 68.79 -20.51
N ASP A 709 -4.58 68.51 -19.88
CA ASP A 709 -3.24 68.88 -20.38
C ASP A 709 -2.41 67.73 -20.97
N GLY A 710 -3.05 66.58 -21.20
CA GLY A 710 -2.51 65.36 -21.79
C GLY A 710 -1.61 64.58 -20.84
N GLN A 711 -1.73 64.83 -19.54
CA GLN A 711 -0.93 64.17 -18.51
C GLN A 711 -1.84 63.88 -17.31
N PRO A 712 -1.78 62.66 -16.74
CA PRO A 712 -2.60 62.34 -15.59
C PRO A 712 -2.21 63.22 -14.39
N ASP A 713 -3.22 63.72 -13.66
CA ASP A 713 -3.07 64.52 -12.45
C ASP A 713 -2.73 63.65 -11.23
N GLN A 714 -3.15 62.38 -11.26
CA GLN A 714 -2.81 61.31 -10.33
C GLN A 714 -1.72 60.41 -10.93
N THR A 715 -0.93 59.73 -10.09
CA THR A 715 0.17 58.89 -10.58
C THR A 715 0.55 57.82 -9.57
N TYR A 716 0.77 56.60 -10.06
CA TYR A 716 1.35 55.49 -9.31
C TYR A 716 2.54 55.88 -8.42
N SER A 717 2.40 55.60 -7.14
CA SER A 717 3.32 55.92 -6.05
C SER A 717 4.20 54.72 -5.66
N GLY A 718 3.72 53.50 -5.92
CA GLY A 718 4.24 52.21 -5.49
C GLY A 718 4.03 51.95 -4.01
N THR A 719 2.96 52.49 -3.43
CA THR A 719 2.54 52.32 -2.05
C THR A 719 1.03 52.17 -2.06
N ASP A 720 0.56 51.13 -1.40
CA ASP A 720 -0.83 50.86 -1.07
C ASP A 720 -0.85 50.71 0.46
N THR A 721 -1.69 51.48 1.12
CA THR A 721 -1.70 51.65 2.59
C THR A 721 -2.74 50.75 3.27
N ASP A 722 -3.85 50.46 2.60
CA ASP A 722 -4.97 49.61 3.03
C ASP A 722 -4.66 48.15 2.73
N GLY A 723 -4.01 47.90 1.59
CA GLY A 723 -3.88 46.57 1.02
C GLY A 723 -5.03 46.19 0.09
N ASP A 724 -5.80 47.15 -0.45
CA ASP A 724 -6.97 46.88 -1.29
C ASP A 724 -6.65 46.76 -2.79
N GLY A 725 -5.37 46.90 -3.17
CA GLY A 725 -4.94 46.80 -4.57
C GLY A 725 -4.80 48.15 -5.29
N LEU A 726 -5.55 49.17 -4.85
CA LEU A 726 -5.46 50.52 -5.40
C LEU A 726 -4.27 51.29 -4.82
N ASP A 727 -3.45 51.91 -5.68
CA ASP A 727 -2.28 52.67 -5.20
C ASP A 727 -2.66 54.02 -4.55
N ASP A 728 -2.01 54.37 -3.42
CA ASP A 728 -2.08 55.65 -2.67
C ASP A 728 -2.05 56.92 -3.58
N GLY A 729 -1.49 56.78 -4.79
CA GLY A 729 -1.33 57.82 -5.79
C GLY A 729 -2.61 58.16 -6.56
N TYR A 730 -3.56 57.23 -6.59
CA TYR A 730 -4.90 57.36 -7.17
C TYR A 730 -5.94 57.66 -6.07
N GLU A 731 -5.76 57.06 -4.90
CA GLU A 731 -6.60 57.28 -3.72
C GLU A 731 -6.75 58.77 -3.35
N GLY A 732 -8.01 59.18 -3.25
CA GLY A 732 -8.41 60.58 -3.19
C GLY A 732 -7.84 61.37 -2.00
N SER A 733 -8.44 61.24 -0.82
CA SER A 733 -8.12 62.12 0.32
C SER A 733 -8.05 61.46 1.69
N ASP A 734 -8.75 60.34 1.88
CA ASP A 734 -8.23 59.22 2.65
C ASP A 734 -7.35 58.36 1.72
N VAL A 735 -6.40 57.66 2.33
CA VAL A 735 -5.53 56.65 1.68
C VAL A 735 -5.57 55.37 2.54
N ASN A 736 -6.70 55.23 3.24
CA ASN A 736 -6.91 54.30 4.36
C ASN A 736 -8.40 54.28 4.68
N ASP A 737 -9.21 54.12 3.65
CA ASP A 737 -10.66 54.15 3.63
C ASP A 737 -11.25 52.88 4.24
N GLY A 738 -10.44 51.81 4.28
CA GLY A 738 -10.94 50.44 4.15
C GLY A 738 -11.18 50.12 2.68
N PHE A 739 -11.69 48.93 2.38
CA PHE A 739 -12.10 48.50 1.03
C PHE A 739 -13.30 49.33 0.53
N ASP A 740 -13.05 50.58 0.09
CA ASP A 740 -14.02 51.40 -0.64
C ASP A 740 -13.88 51.08 -2.13
N VAL A 741 -14.53 50.00 -2.57
CA VAL A 741 -14.41 49.38 -3.90
C VAL A 741 -14.63 50.29 -5.11
N ASN A 742 -15.05 51.54 -4.89
CA ASN A 742 -15.19 52.55 -5.94
C ASN A 742 -14.45 53.87 -5.67
N ASP A 743 -13.52 53.93 -4.71
CA ASP A 743 -12.64 55.08 -4.34
C ASP A 743 -13.26 56.48 -4.53
N GLU A 744 -14.35 56.77 -3.81
CA GLU A 744 -15.14 58.00 -3.93
C GLU A 744 -15.82 58.28 -5.31
N ILE A 745 -15.68 57.41 -6.33
CA ILE A 745 -16.29 57.49 -7.68
C ILE A 745 -17.74 56.96 -7.64
N ASP A 746 -18.62 57.71 -6.97
CA ASP A 746 -20.05 57.38 -6.83
C ASP A 746 -20.91 57.67 -8.08
N ASP A 747 -20.41 58.52 -8.99
CA ASP A 747 -21.10 58.98 -10.20
C ASP A 747 -20.07 59.22 -11.33
N PRO A 748 -19.58 58.15 -12.00
CA PRO A 748 -18.49 58.23 -12.99
C PRO A 748 -18.69 59.34 -14.03
N ALA A 749 -19.93 59.51 -14.52
CA ALA A 749 -20.31 60.56 -15.48
C ALA A 749 -20.11 62.01 -14.98
N ASN A 750 -19.83 62.23 -13.70
CA ASN A 750 -19.57 63.53 -13.10
C ASN A 750 -18.23 63.60 -12.36
N ASP A 751 -17.71 62.45 -11.93
CA ASP A 751 -16.53 62.35 -11.09
C ASP A 751 -15.27 62.07 -11.94
N LEU A 752 -15.38 61.41 -13.10
CA LEU A 752 -14.29 61.18 -14.05
C LEU A 752 -14.25 62.21 -15.21
N PRO A 753 -13.12 62.35 -15.93
CA PRO A 753 -12.98 63.20 -17.11
C PRO A 753 -13.93 62.81 -18.26
N ASP A 754 -14.56 63.83 -18.84
CA ASP A 754 -15.44 63.76 -20.02
C ASP A 754 -15.33 65.12 -20.75
N THR A 755 -14.57 65.15 -21.84
CA THR A 755 -14.19 66.39 -22.54
C THR A 755 -15.35 66.97 -23.34
N ASP A 756 -16.11 66.13 -24.03
CA ASP A 756 -17.15 66.57 -24.97
C ASP A 756 -18.57 66.60 -24.35
N GLY A 757 -18.74 65.94 -23.21
CA GLY A 757 -19.99 65.82 -22.48
C GLY A 757 -20.99 64.87 -23.13
N THR A 758 -20.53 63.93 -23.97
CA THR A 758 -21.36 63.10 -24.85
C THR A 758 -21.35 61.59 -24.61
N GLU A 759 -20.80 60.73 -25.45
CA GLU A 759 -21.20 59.31 -25.52
C GLU A 759 -20.80 58.53 -24.26
N ASP A 760 -19.59 58.72 -23.74
CA ASP A 760 -19.07 58.11 -22.50
C ASP A 760 -18.02 59.00 -21.78
N VAL A 761 -17.35 58.49 -20.74
CA VAL A 761 -16.12 59.06 -20.15
C VAL A 761 -14.92 58.84 -21.08
N ASN A 762 -13.87 59.66 -20.96
CA ASN A 762 -12.79 59.70 -21.96
C ASN A 762 -12.15 58.32 -22.22
N TYR A 763 -11.77 57.56 -21.19
CA TYR A 763 -11.14 56.23 -21.33
C TYR A 763 -12.02 55.16 -22.02
N ARG A 764 -13.28 55.49 -22.33
CA ARG A 764 -14.20 54.63 -23.08
C ARG A 764 -14.78 55.32 -24.33
N ASP A 765 -14.25 56.49 -24.73
CA ASP A 765 -14.75 57.28 -25.86
C ASP A 765 -13.70 57.57 -26.94
N LEU A 766 -13.74 56.74 -27.99
CA LEU A 766 -12.90 56.85 -29.20
C LEU A 766 -12.75 58.26 -29.82
N ASP A 767 -13.66 59.21 -29.58
CA ASP A 767 -13.63 60.61 -30.07
C ASP A 767 -13.79 61.56 -28.87
N ASP A 768 -12.81 61.52 -27.97
CA ASP A 768 -12.72 62.20 -26.67
C ASP A 768 -13.29 63.63 -26.64
N ASP A 769 -12.94 64.47 -27.60
CA ASP A 769 -13.38 65.87 -27.66
C ASP A 769 -14.66 66.12 -28.50
N GLY A 770 -15.20 65.07 -29.12
CA GLY A 770 -16.42 65.11 -29.94
C GLY A 770 -16.30 65.95 -31.21
N ASP A 771 -15.08 66.15 -31.70
CA ASP A 771 -14.75 66.85 -32.93
C ASP A 771 -15.26 66.11 -34.17
N GLY A 772 -15.31 64.78 -34.08
CA GLY A 772 -15.63 63.83 -35.13
C GLY A 772 -14.41 63.20 -35.80
N ILE A 773 -13.27 63.14 -35.09
CA ILE A 773 -12.03 62.49 -35.48
C ILE A 773 -11.58 61.61 -34.32
N ASP A 774 -11.63 60.30 -34.53
CA ASP A 774 -11.23 59.35 -33.48
C ASP A 774 -9.79 59.64 -32.99
N THR A 775 -9.53 59.60 -31.67
CA THR A 775 -8.27 59.96 -30.99
C THR A 775 -7.03 59.35 -31.64
N GLU A 776 -7.08 58.06 -32.00
CA GLU A 776 -5.99 57.36 -32.73
C GLU A 776 -5.56 58.07 -34.03
N ASN A 777 -6.45 58.88 -34.61
CA ASN A 777 -6.23 59.61 -35.87
C ASN A 777 -5.72 61.04 -35.65
N GLU A 778 -5.51 61.46 -34.40
CA GLU A 778 -5.06 62.80 -33.99
C GLU A 778 -3.55 62.86 -33.67
N ASP A 779 -2.82 61.76 -33.93
CA ASP A 779 -1.34 61.70 -34.00
C ASP A 779 -0.79 62.47 -35.22
N ASP A 780 -0.77 63.80 -35.11
CA ASP A 780 -0.38 64.75 -36.14
C ASP A 780 1.10 64.57 -36.55
N ASN A 781 1.95 64.09 -35.64
CA ASN A 781 3.39 63.89 -35.86
C ASN A 781 3.78 62.48 -36.35
N GLY A 782 2.90 61.49 -36.19
CA GLY A 782 3.03 60.11 -36.64
C GLY A 782 3.92 59.25 -35.74
N ASN A 783 4.02 59.54 -34.44
CA ASN A 783 4.81 58.80 -33.46
C ASN A 783 4.02 57.67 -32.78
N GLY A 784 2.69 57.64 -32.93
CA GLY A 784 1.77 56.73 -32.25
C GLY A 784 1.54 57.12 -30.80
N ASP A 785 1.49 58.42 -30.49
CA ASP A 785 1.27 58.97 -29.14
C ASP A 785 0.51 60.31 -29.31
N PRO A 786 -0.84 60.29 -29.30
CA PRO A 786 -1.66 61.49 -29.45
C PRO A 786 -1.47 62.51 -28.33
N THR A 787 -1.02 62.08 -27.15
CA THR A 787 -0.91 62.93 -25.95
C THR A 787 0.10 64.08 -26.07
N ASP A 788 1.08 63.97 -27.00
CA ASP A 788 2.16 64.94 -27.19
C ASP A 788 1.94 65.95 -28.34
N ASP A 789 0.82 65.83 -29.06
CA ASP A 789 0.46 66.68 -30.18
C ASP A 789 -0.51 67.80 -29.77
N ASP A 790 0.01 69.05 -29.75
CA ASP A 790 -0.73 70.31 -29.52
C ASP A 790 -0.44 71.24 -30.71
N THR A 791 -1.35 71.25 -31.68
CA THR A 791 -1.14 71.90 -32.98
C THR A 791 -1.16 73.42 -32.89
N ASP A 792 -1.92 74.02 -31.96
CA ASP A 792 -2.05 75.46 -31.80
C ASP A 792 -1.21 76.11 -30.69
N ASP A 793 -0.45 75.29 -29.95
CA ASP A 793 0.43 75.61 -28.82
C ASP A 793 -0.33 76.26 -27.63
N ASP A 794 -1.58 75.88 -27.34
CA ASP A 794 -2.37 76.43 -26.23
C ASP A 794 -2.26 75.67 -24.91
N GLY A 795 -1.73 74.45 -24.95
CA GLY A 795 -1.47 73.57 -23.82
C GLY A 795 -2.51 72.48 -23.59
N THR A 796 -3.49 72.34 -24.48
CA THR A 796 -4.43 71.21 -24.57
C THR A 796 -3.95 70.35 -25.75
N PRO A 797 -3.75 69.04 -25.61
CA PRO A 797 -3.50 68.16 -26.75
C PRO A 797 -4.67 68.17 -27.75
N ASP A 798 -4.39 67.82 -29.00
CA ASP A 798 -5.37 67.84 -30.09
C ASP A 798 -6.56 66.92 -29.77
N TYR A 799 -6.34 65.72 -29.22
CA TYR A 799 -7.41 64.76 -28.85
C TYR A 799 -8.35 65.23 -27.73
N LEU A 800 -7.97 66.28 -26.98
CA LEU A 800 -8.78 66.90 -25.94
C LEU A 800 -9.24 68.33 -26.32
N ASP A 801 -8.93 68.83 -27.52
CA ASP A 801 -9.29 70.19 -27.97
C ASP A 801 -10.36 70.20 -29.08
N PRO A 802 -11.65 70.37 -28.72
CA PRO A 802 -12.79 70.39 -29.67
C PRO A 802 -12.77 71.56 -30.66
N THR A 803 -11.76 72.43 -30.56
CA THR A 803 -11.58 73.63 -31.35
C THR A 803 -10.34 73.66 -32.22
N ASP A 804 -9.36 72.77 -32.00
CA ASP A 804 -8.23 72.59 -32.91
C ASP A 804 -8.57 71.55 -33.96
N ASP A 805 -8.37 71.93 -35.21
CA ASP A 805 -8.54 70.98 -36.29
C ASP A 805 -7.82 71.57 -37.51
N SER A 806 -6.64 71.01 -37.73
CA SER A 806 -5.72 71.37 -38.79
C SER A 806 -6.24 70.97 -40.20
N ILE A 807 -7.52 70.59 -40.36
CA ILE A 807 -8.16 70.37 -41.67
C ILE A 807 -8.73 71.67 -42.30
N SER A 808 -7.85 72.41 -42.97
CA SER A 808 -8.13 73.13 -44.24
C SER A 808 -9.51 73.83 -44.44
N GLY A 809 -9.99 74.61 -43.48
CA GLY A 809 -10.74 75.86 -43.71
C GLY A 809 -12.00 75.85 -44.60
N ASP A 810 -12.88 74.85 -44.47
CA ASP A 810 -14.24 74.93 -45.00
C ASP A 810 -15.26 75.32 -43.91
N LEU A 811 -16.11 76.29 -44.25
CA LEU A 811 -17.17 76.76 -43.36
C LEU A 811 -18.34 75.77 -43.41
N LEU A 812 -18.53 74.98 -42.36
CA LEU A 812 -19.60 73.99 -42.23
C LEU A 812 -20.84 74.62 -41.56
N VAL A 813 -22.03 74.33 -42.10
CA VAL A 813 -23.30 74.78 -41.54
C VAL A 813 -24.06 73.54 -41.10
N PHE A 814 -24.32 73.42 -39.80
CA PHE A 814 -24.96 72.24 -39.22
C PHE A 814 -26.37 72.08 -39.82
N GLU A 815 -26.76 70.85 -40.14
CA GLU A 815 -28.01 70.59 -40.85
C GLU A 815 -29.25 70.51 -39.93
N PHE A 816 -29.08 70.66 -38.60
CA PHE A 816 -30.16 70.52 -37.62
C PHE A 816 -30.28 71.72 -36.67
N VAL A 817 -31.52 72.02 -36.26
CA VAL A 817 -31.85 73.04 -35.25
C VAL A 817 -33.06 72.56 -34.44
N THR A 818 -32.86 72.28 -33.16
CA THR A 818 -33.84 71.78 -32.17
C THR A 818 -34.01 72.81 -31.05
N PRO A 819 -34.86 73.85 -31.21
CA PRO A 819 -34.93 74.92 -30.22
C PRO A 819 -35.77 74.51 -29.00
N ASN A 820 -35.44 73.46 -28.26
CA ASN A 820 -36.18 72.93 -27.09
C ASN A 820 -35.67 73.46 -25.74
N GLY A 821 -34.48 74.05 -25.68
CA GLY A 821 -33.94 74.69 -24.47
C GLY A 821 -33.12 73.76 -23.56
N ASP A 822 -32.62 72.64 -24.10
CA ASP A 822 -31.68 71.73 -23.43
C ASP A 822 -30.21 72.14 -23.60
N GLY A 823 -29.92 73.13 -24.45
CA GLY A 823 -28.55 73.57 -24.75
C GLY A 823 -28.01 73.00 -26.07
N ILE A 824 -28.55 71.87 -26.53
CA ILE A 824 -28.09 71.13 -27.72
C ILE A 824 -28.82 71.61 -28.97
N ASN A 825 -28.08 72.04 -30.00
CA ASN A 825 -28.65 72.44 -31.30
C ASN A 825 -29.77 73.50 -31.24
N ASP A 826 -29.81 74.31 -30.17
CA ASP A 826 -30.87 75.30 -29.89
C ASP A 826 -30.90 76.48 -30.90
N PHE A 827 -29.82 76.65 -31.65
CA PHE A 827 -29.68 77.60 -32.76
C PHE A 827 -28.84 76.98 -33.89
N LEU A 828 -28.91 77.57 -35.08
CA LEU A 828 -28.11 77.09 -36.21
C LEU A 828 -26.63 77.37 -35.98
N PHE A 829 -25.85 76.36 -35.63
CA PHE A 829 -24.40 76.48 -35.50
C PHE A 829 -23.72 76.47 -36.88
N ILE A 830 -22.65 77.25 -37.01
CA ILE A 830 -21.83 77.33 -38.23
C ILE A 830 -20.36 77.28 -37.80
N ARG A 831 -19.69 76.12 -37.95
CA ARG A 831 -18.26 75.93 -37.62
C ARG A 831 -17.40 76.86 -38.49
N GLY A 832 -16.40 77.49 -37.90
CA GLY A 832 -15.49 78.42 -38.58
C GLY A 832 -16.05 79.83 -38.89
N VAL A 833 -17.16 80.26 -38.28
CA VAL A 833 -17.83 81.53 -38.65
C VAL A 833 -17.13 82.78 -38.10
N GLU A 834 -16.46 82.65 -36.97
CA GLU A 834 -15.65 83.65 -36.27
C GLU A 834 -14.46 84.13 -37.11
N GLN A 835 -13.90 83.26 -37.96
CA GLN A 835 -12.90 83.63 -38.96
C GLN A 835 -13.43 84.62 -40.02
N TYR A 836 -14.76 84.72 -40.20
CA TYR A 836 -15.40 85.54 -41.23
C TYR A 836 -16.37 86.59 -40.65
N PRO A 837 -15.89 87.63 -39.95
CA PRO A 837 -16.76 88.63 -39.31
C PRO A 837 -17.60 89.46 -40.31
N ASP A 838 -17.14 89.57 -41.55
CA ASP A 838 -17.88 90.21 -42.65
C ASP A 838 -18.77 89.19 -43.39
N ASN A 839 -19.76 88.65 -42.67
CA ASN A 839 -20.73 87.69 -43.21
C ASN A 839 -22.19 88.16 -43.20
N ASN A 840 -23.05 87.40 -43.90
CA ASN A 840 -24.50 87.63 -43.95
C ASN A 840 -25.29 86.33 -44.23
N LEU A 841 -26.01 85.84 -43.21
CA LEU A 841 -26.90 84.68 -43.29
C LEU A 841 -28.32 85.08 -43.68
N ARG A 842 -28.87 84.41 -44.70
CA ARG A 842 -30.26 84.57 -45.16
C ARG A 842 -30.94 83.22 -45.23
N ILE A 843 -32.10 83.08 -44.60
CA ILE A 843 -32.85 81.82 -44.57
C ILE A 843 -34.19 81.99 -45.26
N TYR A 844 -34.56 81.00 -46.06
CA TYR A 844 -35.76 80.95 -46.88
C TYR A 844 -36.56 79.69 -46.56
N ASN A 845 -37.89 79.81 -46.53
CA ASN A 845 -38.76 78.63 -46.50
C ASN A 845 -38.88 77.98 -47.89
N ARG A 846 -39.51 76.81 -47.96
CA ARG A 846 -39.72 76.05 -49.22
C ARG A 846 -40.45 76.81 -50.36
N TRP A 847 -41.07 77.96 -50.09
CA TRP A 847 -41.72 78.81 -51.09
C TRP A 847 -40.82 79.96 -51.58
N GLY A 848 -39.57 80.02 -51.12
CA GLY A 848 -38.61 81.07 -51.44
C GLY A 848 -38.85 82.39 -50.70
N ILE A 849 -39.60 82.36 -49.60
CA ILE A 849 -39.86 83.56 -48.77
C ILE A 849 -38.78 83.64 -47.69
N GLU A 850 -38.11 84.79 -47.61
CA GLU A 850 -37.08 85.08 -46.59
C GLU A 850 -37.70 85.14 -45.19
N VAL A 851 -37.23 84.28 -44.30
CA VAL A 851 -37.67 84.16 -42.91
C VAL A 851 -36.64 84.67 -41.90
N TYR A 852 -35.37 84.77 -42.29
CA TYR A 852 -34.29 85.36 -41.51
C TYR A 852 -33.27 86.06 -42.42
N ASN A 853 -32.67 87.14 -41.92
CA ASN A 853 -31.62 87.90 -42.59
C ASN A 853 -30.78 88.61 -41.53
N GLY A 854 -29.59 88.08 -41.26
CA GLY A 854 -28.68 88.55 -40.21
C GLY A 854 -27.29 88.80 -40.78
N LYS A 855 -26.72 89.97 -40.47
CA LYS A 855 -25.34 90.32 -40.81
C LYS A 855 -24.43 90.10 -39.61
N GLY A 856 -23.21 89.60 -39.83
CA GLY A 856 -22.23 89.34 -38.79
C GLY A 856 -22.67 88.23 -37.83
N TYR A 857 -23.16 87.12 -38.39
CA TYR A 857 -23.45 85.88 -37.67
C TYR A 857 -22.18 85.40 -36.97
N ASN A 858 -22.27 84.89 -35.74
CA ASN A 858 -21.08 84.62 -34.93
C ASN A 858 -21.25 83.55 -33.85
N ASN A 859 -22.28 82.69 -33.93
CA ASN A 859 -22.63 81.65 -32.94
C ASN A 859 -22.84 82.08 -31.47
N VAL A 860 -22.44 83.29 -31.06
CA VAL A 860 -22.47 83.72 -29.66
C VAL A 860 -23.66 84.61 -29.35
N ASN A 861 -23.74 85.78 -29.99
CA ASN A 861 -24.75 86.81 -29.65
C ASN A 861 -25.63 87.24 -30.82
N ASN A 862 -25.33 86.74 -32.02
CA ASN A 862 -26.07 87.03 -33.24
C ASN A 862 -26.39 85.72 -34.00
N VAL A 863 -27.26 84.93 -33.38
CA VAL A 863 -27.64 83.59 -33.85
C VAL A 863 -29.04 83.52 -34.46
N PHE A 864 -29.30 82.42 -35.16
CA PHE A 864 -30.60 82.01 -35.64
C PHE A 864 -31.15 80.88 -34.76
N ASP A 865 -31.97 81.29 -33.80
CA ASP A 865 -32.60 80.47 -32.76
C ASP A 865 -33.93 79.82 -33.20
N GLY A 866 -34.05 79.46 -34.48
CA GLY A 866 -35.30 78.92 -35.04
C GLY A 866 -36.46 79.92 -35.17
N ARG A 867 -36.33 81.20 -34.72
CA ARG A 867 -37.42 82.19 -34.77
C ARG A 867 -37.38 83.07 -36.02
N SER A 868 -38.54 83.31 -36.64
CA SER A 868 -38.61 84.18 -37.82
C SER A 868 -38.33 85.65 -37.48
N ARG A 869 -37.36 86.25 -38.18
CA ARG A 869 -37.01 87.70 -38.12
C ARG A 869 -37.21 88.43 -39.46
N GLY A 870 -37.88 87.79 -40.42
CA GLY A 870 -38.14 88.32 -41.77
C GLY A 870 -39.14 89.48 -41.81
N ARG A 871 -38.97 90.41 -42.76
CA ARG A 871 -39.77 91.65 -42.88
C ARG A 871 -41.19 91.46 -43.45
N SER A 872 -41.57 90.25 -43.89
CA SER A 872 -42.88 89.99 -44.54
C SER A 872 -43.59 88.72 -44.02
N THR A 873 -44.77 88.92 -43.46
CA THR A 873 -45.94 88.01 -43.33
C THR A 873 -45.83 86.67 -42.59
N VAL A 874 -44.66 86.21 -42.14
CA VAL A 874 -44.58 85.23 -41.03
C VAL A 874 -44.53 86.05 -39.74
N LYS A 875 -45.33 85.68 -38.73
CA LYS A 875 -45.44 86.48 -37.50
C LYS A 875 -44.06 86.63 -36.85
N VAL A 876 -43.60 87.87 -36.75
CA VAL A 876 -42.28 88.23 -36.23
C VAL A 876 -42.12 87.69 -34.81
N LYS A 877 -41.04 86.92 -34.54
CA LYS A 877 -40.68 86.26 -33.27
C LYS A 877 -41.44 84.97 -32.87
N GLU A 878 -42.23 84.36 -33.75
CA GLU A 878 -42.66 82.96 -33.55
C GLU A 878 -41.60 82.00 -34.13
N TYR A 879 -41.47 80.81 -33.53
CA TYR A 879 -40.63 79.73 -34.06
C TYR A 879 -41.12 79.28 -35.44
N LEU A 880 -40.19 78.88 -36.28
CA LEU A 880 -40.49 78.30 -37.57
C LEU A 880 -41.10 76.90 -37.38
N PRO A 881 -42.19 76.54 -38.10
CA PRO A 881 -42.74 75.19 -38.03
C PRO A 881 -41.73 74.14 -38.49
N SER A 882 -41.84 72.92 -37.95
CA SER A 882 -40.95 71.83 -38.35
C SER A 882 -40.88 71.61 -39.86
N GLY A 883 -39.66 71.44 -40.37
CA GLY A 883 -39.40 71.13 -41.77
C GLY A 883 -38.09 71.71 -42.29
N VAL A 884 -37.83 71.45 -43.57
CA VAL A 884 -36.60 71.89 -44.25
C VAL A 884 -36.67 73.37 -44.67
N TYR A 885 -35.61 74.10 -44.35
CA TYR A 885 -35.34 75.48 -44.72
C TYR A 885 -34.04 75.57 -45.52
N TYR A 886 -33.92 76.61 -46.35
CA TYR A 886 -32.76 76.82 -47.21
C TYR A 886 -32.01 78.06 -46.77
N TYR A 887 -30.68 77.98 -46.67
CA TYR A 887 -29.86 79.13 -46.32
C TYR A 887 -29.00 79.60 -47.50
N ILE A 888 -28.67 80.88 -47.47
CA ILE A 888 -27.62 81.50 -48.27
C ILE A 888 -26.73 82.26 -47.30
N PHE A 889 -25.48 81.86 -47.20
CA PHE A 889 -24.48 82.46 -46.35
C PHE A 889 -23.40 83.13 -47.21
N ASP A 890 -23.36 84.46 -47.18
CA ASP A 890 -22.33 85.22 -47.88
C ASP A 890 -21.23 85.63 -46.90
N TYR A 891 -19.96 85.43 -47.25
CA TYR A 891 -18.81 85.81 -46.42
C TYR A 891 -17.62 86.28 -47.27
N VAL A 892 -16.61 86.88 -46.63
CA VAL A 892 -15.42 87.40 -47.31
C VAL A 892 -14.17 86.63 -46.85
N LYS A 893 -13.54 85.90 -47.77
CA LYS A 893 -12.24 85.23 -47.57
C LYS A 893 -11.23 85.86 -48.55
N GLU A 894 -10.08 86.33 -48.04
CA GLU A 894 -9.02 86.97 -48.84
C GLU A 894 -9.49 88.07 -49.83
N ASP A 895 -10.29 89.04 -49.37
CA ASP A 895 -10.88 90.12 -50.18
C ASP A 895 -11.84 89.65 -51.32
N LYS A 896 -12.27 88.38 -51.35
CA LYS A 896 -13.29 87.86 -52.27
C LYS A 896 -14.56 87.51 -51.53
N SER A 897 -15.71 87.88 -52.09
CA SER A 897 -17.02 87.47 -51.59
C SER A 897 -17.36 86.07 -52.09
N ILE A 898 -17.55 85.14 -51.16
CA ILE A 898 -17.97 83.75 -51.39
C ILE A 898 -19.42 83.60 -50.89
N THR A 899 -20.19 82.74 -51.56
CA THR A 899 -21.58 82.44 -51.20
C THR A 899 -21.74 80.93 -51.05
N LEU A 900 -22.03 80.49 -49.82
CA LEU A 900 -22.48 79.14 -49.48
C LEU A 900 -24.01 79.10 -49.49
N ASN A 901 -24.57 77.96 -49.88
CA ASN A 901 -26.00 77.73 -49.84
C ASN A 901 -26.26 76.24 -49.65
N GLY A 902 -27.24 75.93 -48.81
CA GLY A 902 -27.60 74.57 -48.44
C GLY A 902 -29.00 74.56 -47.83
N TYR A 903 -29.29 73.50 -47.08
CA TYR A 903 -30.51 73.39 -46.31
C TYR A 903 -30.20 72.97 -44.88
N PHE A 904 -31.17 73.15 -43.99
CA PHE A 904 -31.16 72.56 -42.65
C PHE A 904 -32.61 72.21 -42.28
N TYR A 905 -32.78 71.27 -41.37
CA TYR A 905 -34.04 70.89 -40.77
C TYR A 905 -34.20 71.59 -39.43
N THR A 906 -35.41 72.04 -39.12
CA THR A 906 -35.74 72.47 -37.75
C THR A 906 -36.95 71.68 -37.24
N SER A 907 -36.92 71.30 -35.97
CA SER A 907 -37.97 70.57 -35.25
C SER A 907 -38.52 71.46 -34.12
N LYS A 908 -39.61 72.18 -34.39
CA LYS A 908 -40.38 72.88 -33.36
C LYS A 908 -41.87 73.00 -33.66
#